data_AF-A0A928Z2H5-F1
#
_entry.id   AF-A0A928Z2H5-F1
#
_cell.length_a   1.000
_cell.length_b   1.000
_cell.length_c   1.000
_cell.angle_alpha   90.00
_cell.angle_beta   90.00
_cell.angle_gamma   90.00
#
_symmetry.space_group_name_H-M   'P 1'
#
loop_
_entity.id
_entity.type
_entity.pdbx_description
1 polymer ?
#
loop_
_entity_poly.entity_id
_entity_poly.type
_entity_poly.pdbx_seq_one_letter_code
_entity_poly.pdbx_strand_id
1 'polypeptide(L)'
;MNLTIAQTNIQLFNQLRQNRYAPQVIEEIVAAYELAKGLFQNTYRGSGKTFIAHVIGMSSILAALHVSPELIKAALLHSAYIDGQFDQFAERGISAAKRHHLQAVLGAAAESYVAAYTDFPWRQSGTVPALLRQVKEFDQVKRNLILMRLANELEEYVDYGILYCDNAEERLRFTEIYGQTMVNLAQELEFPTLADQLNQAFQAVKLVTIPSGLRGKQNVRYAHIGHPQTQAGVAAPVCVPPEPPASNLIVPTQVDLSLPRFERSAIEQSIPHRFESQVMRHGDRLAVKVGDHQLTYTALNQAANRLARHILQHSRPEQELVPLLFEPGPDMLVAILGVLKAGKGWVPLAVSYPEIRLRMILGELDATCLITNHYHIDLAQQLGFHGEAIIDLDTIDATQSSENLDRPIAPDTIACVLYTSGSTGQPKGVVHSHRNLLHLIWRGTNAFQISANDRLSMLSSYCHIAGTNDIFRALLNGAMLLPYRLRERGLTDLATWLTNEKITIYHSGPTLFRHLVHTFNDHDTFPDIRLIHLGGEPLAQSDVTLFRQHFSENCVLLNNLGCTELSGYRQYLINATTTLQSNAVPVGYPTEDIQVLLLDEQGDAVPTGSPGEIVLSSPYLALGYWRRPDATQSGFSNDPDNPGWRRYRTGDLGYFLPDGCLIYLGRKDFQVQVRGYRVEVAEIEAALLNYSHIKEVAVKGHDNAQGEVRLVAYIVPLAGTTVTDEELYCYLKQQLPDYMIPARFKRLTALPLTPNGKVDRLALIDTESDVTALDKPYIAPQTPVEKAIAQAWSEILNVQQVSLDDDFFVLGGDSLQAMQVVTRVSSSLNMPLSLRTLFESPTIAGLAAHLNLTGSSTTENPADVEYEEMVVLLDELEELSEVEVHQRLIAET
;
A
#
# COMPACT_ATOMS: atom_id res chain seq x y z
N MET A 1 13.60 -9.92 28.86
CA MET A 1 14.06 -8.55 29.18
C MET A 1 13.01 -7.74 29.95
N ASN A 2 11.78 -7.55 29.46
CA ASN A 2 10.74 -6.78 30.18
C ASN A 2 10.31 -7.38 31.54
N LEU A 3 10.31 -8.71 31.69
CA LEU A 3 10.08 -9.38 32.98
C LEU A 3 11.23 -9.19 33.98
N THR A 4 12.46 -9.07 33.49
CA THR A 4 13.66 -8.84 34.29
C THR A 4 13.68 -7.40 34.80
N ILE A 5 13.35 -6.43 33.95
CA ILE A 5 13.21 -5.01 34.33
C ILE A 5 12.05 -4.80 35.31
N ALA A 6 10.91 -5.46 35.08
CA ALA A 6 9.79 -5.42 36.03
C ALA A 6 10.14 -6.05 37.39
N GLN A 7 10.89 -7.16 37.40
CA GLN A 7 11.36 -7.79 38.65
C GLN A 7 12.42 -6.95 39.37
N THR A 8 13.34 -6.30 38.64
CA THR A 8 14.31 -5.35 39.19
C THR A 8 13.60 -4.12 39.75
N ASN A 9 12.59 -3.58 39.06
CA ASN A 9 11.79 -2.44 39.52
C ASN A 9 10.93 -2.81 40.74
N ILE A 10 10.37 -4.02 40.81
CA ILE A 10 9.62 -4.51 41.99
C ILE A 10 10.56 -4.78 43.18
N GLN A 11 11.77 -5.30 42.95
CA GLN A 11 12.79 -5.46 44.00
C GLN A 11 13.28 -4.11 44.52
N LEU A 12 13.51 -3.15 43.63
CA LEU A 12 13.88 -1.77 43.98
C LEU A 12 12.75 -1.08 44.75
N PHE A 13 11.49 -1.24 44.32
CA PHE A 13 10.31 -0.72 45.02
C PHE A 13 10.13 -1.34 46.42
N ASN A 14 10.39 -2.65 46.57
CA ASN A 14 10.32 -3.32 47.86
C ASN A 14 11.48 -2.97 48.80
N GLN A 15 12.67 -2.68 48.28
CA GLN A 15 13.79 -2.12 49.05
C GLN A 15 13.53 -0.66 49.46
N LEU A 16 12.93 0.15 48.58
CA LEU A 16 12.53 1.53 48.86
C LEU A 16 11.43 1.62 49.93
N ARG A 17 10.54 0.63 50.02
CA ARG A 17 9.52 0.52 51.08
C ARG A 17 10.11 0.25 52.47
N GLN A 18 11.32 -0.32 52.55
CA GLN A 18 11.98 -0.67 53.82
C GLN A 18 12.82 0.48 54.40
N ASN A 19 13.18 1.49 53.60
CA ASN A 19 13.88 2.69 54.07
C ASN A 19 12.86 3.80 54.40
N ARG A 20 12.86 4.25 55.66
CA ARG A 20 11.93 5.27 56.18
C ARG A 20 12.18 6.63 55.50
N TYR A 21 11.46 6.91 54.42
CA TYR A 21 11.27 8.28 53.95
C TYR A 21 10.16 8.98 54.75
N ALA A 22 10.28 10.30 54.89
CA ALA A 22 9.30 11.12 55.60
C ALA A 22 7.91 10.98 54.93
N PRO A 23 6.81 10.79 55.70
CA PRO A 23 5.46 10.55 55.18
C PRO A 23 4.98 11.53 54.10
N GLN A 24 5.47 12.78 54.13
CA GLN A 24 5.13 13.83 53.16
C GLN A 24 5.55 13.52 51.72
N VAL A 25 6.70 12.86 51.49
CA VAL A 25 7.17 12.54 50.13
C VAL A 25 6.32 11.44 49.48
N ILE A 26 5.85 10.50 50.30
CA ILE A 26 4.96 9.43 49.84
C ILE A 26 3.56 9.99 49.53
N GLU A 27 3.06 10.92 50.34
CA GLU A 27 1.79 11.61 50.07
C GLU A 27 1.83 12.45 48.79
N GLU A 28 2.95 13.12 48.50
CA GLU A 28 3.10 13.92 47.27
C GLU A 28 3.23 13.05 46.01
N ILE A 29 3.91 11.92 46.08
CA ILE A 29 3.99 10.94 44.97
C ILE A 29 2.61 10.30 44.73
N VAL A 30 1.88 9.97 45.79
CA VAL A 30 0.50 9.46 45.68
C VAL A 30 -0.44 10.54 45.14
N ALA A 31 -0.26 11.81 45.51
CA ALA A 31 -1.04 12.91 44.96
C ALA A 31 -0.73 13.16 43.48
N ALA A 32 0.53 13.07 43.05
CA ALA A 32 0.91 13.16 41.64
C ALA A 32 0.36 11.99 40.82
N TYR A 33 0.39 10.78 41.38
CA TYR A 33 -0.19 9.57 40.78
C TYR A 33 -1.71 9.65 40.65
N GLU A 34 -2.43 10.09 41.69
CA GLU A 34 -3.89 10.27 41.64
C GLU A 34 -4.31 11.44 40.73
N LEU A 35 -3.50 12.51 40.64
CA LEU A 35 -3.72 13.60 39.69
C LEU A 35 -3.56 13.11 38.24
N ALA A 36 -2.50 12.35 37.94
CA ALA A 36 -2.29 11.74 36.63
C ALA A 36 -3.40 10.73 36.30
N LYS A 37 -3.78 9.87 37.24
CA LYS A 37 -4.86 8.90 37.09
C LYS A 37 -6.22 9.58 36.86
N GLY A 38 -6.52 10.67 37.57
CA GLY A 38 -7.74 11.45 37.38
C GLY A 38 -7.79 12.21 36.04
N LEU A 39 -6.66 12.69 35.54
CA LEU A 39 -6.55 13.33 34.22
C LEU A 39 -6.69 12.33 33.05
N PHE A 40 -6.34 11.06 33.26
CA PHE A 40 -6.39 10.02 32.22
C PHE A 40 -7.63 9.12 32.25
N GLN A 41 -8.32 8.96 33.39
CA GLN A 41 -9.53 8.12 33.47
C GLN A 41 -10.71 8.60 32.61
N ASN A 42 -10.69 9.86 32.13
CA ASN A 42 -11.73 10.43 31.27
C ASN A 42 -11.32 10.55 29.79
N THR A 43 -10.15 10.04 29.39
CA THR A 43 -9.59 10.28 28.05
C THR A 43 -8.82 9.05 27.57
N TYR A 44 -9.52 8.16 26.84
CA TYR A 44 -9.00 7.03 26.04
C TYR A 44 -8.46 5.76 26.75
N ARG A 45 -8.83 4.59 26.22
CA ARG A 45 -8.32 3.24 26.57
C ARG A 45 -7.34 2.79 25.47
N GLY A 46 -6.03 2.81 25.71
CA GLY A 46 -5.07 2.24 24.74
C GLY A 46 -3.59 2.36 25.11
N SER A 47 -3.07 3.58 25.30
CA SER A 47 -1.62 3.84 25.49
C SER A 47 -1.21 4.21 26.91
N GLY A 48 -2.16 4.38 27.84
CA GLY A 48 -1.87 4.91 29.19
C GLY A 48 -0.93 4.06 30.05
N LYS A 49 -0.78 2.76 29.79
CA LYS A 49 0.09 1.89 30.61
C LYS A 49 1.58 2.17 30.40
N THR A 50 2.00 2.54 29.20
CA THR A 50 3.42 2.79 28.87
C THR A 50 3.87 4.15 29.42
N PHE A 51 3.03 5.18 29.28
CA PHE A 51 3.29 6.51 29.85
C PHE A 51 3.28 6.48 31.38
N ILE A 52 2.33 5.78 32.00
CA ILE A 52 2.30 5.60 33.47
C ILE A 52 3.55 4.83 33.96
N ALA A 53 4.01 3.82 33.23
CA ALA A 53 5.24 3.11 33.56
C ALA A 53 6.49 4.01 33.41
N HIS A 54 6.52 4.86 32.38
CA HIS A 54 7.61 5.80 32.12
C HIS A 54 7.66 6.91 33.20
N VAL A 55 6.50 7.46 33.59
CA VAL A 55 6.33 8.43 34.67
C VAL A 55 6.72 7.83 36.03
N ILE A 56 6.32 6.58 36.33
CA ILE A 56 6.68 5.88 37.58
C ILE A 56 8.19 5.57 37.59
N GLY A 57 8.76 5.15 36.45
CA GLY A 57 10.20 4.93 36.29
C GLY A 57 11.02 6.19 36.54
N MET A 58 10.69 7.29 35.84
CA MET A 58 11.34 8.60 36.02
C MET A 58 11.19 9.13 37.45
N SER A 59 10.00 9.02 38.04
CA SER A 59 9.74 9.51 39.42
C SER A 59 10.54 8.73 40.46
N SER A 60 10.73 7.41 40.24
CA SER A 60 11.51 6.54 41.13
C SER A 60 13.01 6.81 41.03
N ILE A 61 13.53 7.10 39.83
CA ILE A 61 14.93 7.50 39.60
C ILE A 61 15.20 8.89 40.21
N LEU A 62 14.30 9.85 40.02
CA LEU A 62 14.47 11.20 40.54
C LEU A 62 14.35 11.30 42.08
N ALA A 63 13.50 10.46 42.69
CA ALA A 63 13.42 10.34 44.14
C ALA A 63 14.67 9.68 44.75
N ALA A 64 15.28 8.71 44.06
CA ALA A 64 16.53 8.09 44.46
C ALA A 64 17.74 9.05 44.39
N LEU A 65 17.64 10.12 43.61
CA LEU A 65 18.67 11.14 43.40
C LEU A 65 18.50 12.40 44.29
N HIS A 66 17.59 12.37 45.27
CA HIS A 66 17.31 13.48 46.19
C HIS A 66 17.00 14.83 45.50
N VAL A 67 16.37 14.78 44.32
CA VAL A 67 15.99 15.97 43.55
C VAL A 67 14.77 16.65 44.19
N SER A 68 14.70 17.99 44.15
CA SER A 68 13.59 18.72 44.77
C SER A 68 12.25 18.41 44.09
N PRO A 69 11.12 18.39 44.84
CA PRO A 69 9.79 18.09 44.31
C PRO A 69 9.38 18.97 43.11
N GLU A 70 9.83 20.22 43.08
CA GLU A 70 9.58 21.17 42.00
C GLU A 70 10.25 20.77 40.68
N LEU A 71 11.45 20.17 40.75
CA LEU A 71 12.21 19.70 39.58
C LEU A 71 11.63 18.39 39.01
N ILE A 72 11.14 17.51 39.88
CA ILE A 72 10.40 16.30 39.47
C ILE A 72 9.14 16.71 38.70
N LYS A 73 8.44 17.73 39.19
CA LYS A 73 7.24 18.28 38.55
C LYS A 73 7.56 18.91 37.19
N ALA A 74 8.68 19.63 37.07
CA ALA A 74 9.13 20.23 35.81
C ALA A 74 9.53 19.17 34.76
N ALA A 75 10.23 18.11 35.17
CA ALA A 75 10.62 17.01 34.30
C ALA A 75 9.42 16.25 33.72
N LEU A 76 8.41 15.99 34.56
CA LEU A 76 7.17 15.32 34.14
C LEU A 76 6.33 16.18 33.18
N LEU A 77 6.26 17.49 33.43
CA LEU A 77 5.60 18.45 32.53
C LEU A 77 6.32 18.60 31.19
N HIS A 78 7.64 18.51 31.17
CA HIS A 78 8.45 18.55 29.95
C HIS A 78 8.32 17.27 29.12
N SER A 79 8.23 16.08 29.75
CA SER A 79 7.93 14.84 29.03
C SER A 79 6.57 14.91 28.32
N ALA A 80 5.57 15.54 28.95
CA ALA A 80 4.28 15.80 28.33
C ALA A 80 4.32 16.86 27.21
N TYR A 81 5.31 17.77 27.24
CA TYR A 81 5.55 18.78 26.21
C TYR A 81 6.29 18.20 24.99
N ILE A 82 7.33 17.37 25.21
CA ILE A 82 8.11 16.72 24.15
C ILE A 82 7.26 15.74 23.34
N ASP A 83 6.34 15.01 23.97
CA ASP A 83 5.44 14.08 23.27
C ASP A 83 4.30 14.80 22.49
N GLY A 84 4.38 16.12 22.32
CA GLY A 84 3.44 16.89 21.49
C GLY A 84 2.02 16.99 22.05
N GLN A 85 1.80 16.64 23.31
CA GLN A 85 0.45 16.54 23.89
C GLN A 85 -0.08 17.89 24.42
N PHE A 86 0.76 18.92 24.52
CA PHE A 86 0.41 20.18 25.20
C PHE A 86 -0.65 21.00 24.46
N ASP A 87 -0.62 21.03 23.13
CA ASP A 87 -1.58 21.78 22.32
C ASP A 87 -3.00 21.19 22.41
N GLN A 88 -3.13 19.88 22.62
CA GLN A 88 -4.42 19.21 22.83
C GLN A 88 -5.04 19.49 24.21
N PHE A 89 -4.23 19.85 25.22
CA PHE A 89 -4.73 20.24 26.55
C PHE A 89 -5.28 21.67 26.60
N ALA A 90 -4.90 22.53 25.64
CA ALA A 90 -5.35 23.93 25.59
C ALA A 90 -6.83 24.08 25.19
N GLU A 91 -7.40 23.09 24.49
CA GLU A 91 -8.75 23.16 23.91
C GLU A 91 -9.88 22.71 24.85
N ARG A 92 -9.58 22.10 26.02
CA ARG A 92 -10.62 21.47 26.86
C ARG A 92 -10.66 21.97 28.31
N GLY A 93 -10.95 23.26 28.49
CA GLY A 93 -11.70 23.75 29.67
C GLY A 93 -10.92 24.25 30.90
N ILE A 94 -9.63 24.57 30.79
CA ILE A 94 -8.88 25.18 31.91
C ILE A 94 -9.10 26.70 31.95
N SER A 95 -9.51 27.23 33.10
CA SER A 95 -9.75 28.67 33.30
C SER A 95 -8.49 29.51 33.06
N ALA A 96 -8.67 30.71 32.51
CA ALA A 96 -7.58 31.61 32.13
C ALA A 96 -6.58 31.90 33.27
N ALA A 97 -7.05 31.94 34.53
CA ALA A 97 -6.20 32.14 35.70
C ALA A 97 -5.26 30.95 35.99
N LYS A 98 -5.73 29.71 35.80
CA LYS A 98 -4.88 28.51 35.91
C LYS A 98 -3.90 28.41 34.75
N ARG A 99 -4.31 28.86 33.55
CA ARG A 99 -3.46 28.93 32.35
C ARG A 99 -2.30 29.90 32.55
N HIS A 100 -2.56 31.07 33.12
CA HIS A 100 -1.54 32.08 33.40
C HIS A 100 -0.56 31.63 34.51
N HIS A 101 -1.05 30.92 35.53
CA HIS A 101 -0.20 30.34 36.56
C HIS A 101 0.70 29.21 36.04
N LEU A 102 0.15 28.31 35.18
CA LEU A 102 0.94 27.27 34.51
C LEU A 102 1.97 27.85 33.54
N GLN A 103 1.60 28.87 32.74
CA GLN A 103 2.54 29.57 31.85
C GLN A 103 3.63 30.32 32.62
N ALA A 104 3.34 30.91 33.77
CA ALA A 104 4.35 31.58 34.59
C ALA A 104 5.34 30.59 35.24
N VAL A 105 4.84 29.43 35.71
CA VAL A 105 5.69 28.37 36.27
C VAL A 105 6.51 27.66 35.17
N LEU A 106 5.92 27.43 34.00
CA LEU A 106 6.60 26.83 32.84
C LEU A 106 7.59 27.81 32.20
N GLY A 107 7.29 29.11 32.14
CA GLY A 107 8.19 30.12 31.58
C GLY A 107 9.48 30.28 32.38
N ALA A 108 9.40 30.33 33.72
CA ALA A 108 10.58 30.46 34.57
C ALA A 108 11.48 29.19 34.57
N ALA A 109 10.87 28.00 34.47
CA ALA A 109 11.60 26.73 34.35
C ALA A 109 12.16 26.52 32.93
N ALA A 110 11.41 26.88 31.89
CA ALA A 110 11.84 26.80 30.50
C ALA A 110 12.94 27.81 30.17
N GLU A 111 12.94 29.04 30.70
CA GLU A 111 14.03 29.99 30.44
C GLU A 111 15.37 29.54 31.04
N SER A 112 15.36 28.96 32.26
CA SER A 112 16.57 28.39 32.87
C SER A 112 17.03 27.11 32.20
N TYR A 113 16.10 26.33 31.63
CA TYR A 113 16.38 25.08 30.92
C TYR A 113 16.82 25.32 29.48
N VAL A 114 16.12 26.18 28.72
CA VAL A 114 16.46 26.63 27.36
C VAL A 114 17.80 27.35 27.35
N ALA A 115 18.11 28.21 28.34
CA ALA A 115 19.45 28.79 28.46
C ALA A 115 20.57 27.74 28.69
N ALA A 116 20.24 26.57 29.25
CA ALA A 116 21.16 25.42 29.32
C ALA A 116 21.11 24.52 28.07
N TYR A 117 20.03 24.59 27.28
CA TYR A 117 19.72 23.73 26.12
C TYR A 117 20.19 24.33 24.78
N THR A 118 20.09 25.65 24.58
CA THR A 118 20.36 26.33 23.29
C THR A 118 21.73 26.97 23.18
N ASP A 119 22.37 27.36 24.30
CA ASP A 119 23.68 28.03 24.30
C ASP A 119 24.88 27.09 24.56
N PHE A 120 24.65 25.77 24.58
CA PHE A 120 25.71 24.80 24.87
C PHE A 120 26.35 24.25 23.57
N PRO A 121 27.63 24.51 23.27
CA PRO A 121 28.21 24.31 21.95
C PRO A 121 28.69 22.86 21.74
N TRP A 122 27.83 21.85 21.96
CA TRP A 122 28.17 20.43 21.83
C TRP A 122 28.70 20.04 20.44
N ARG A 123 28.28 20.78 19.40
CA ARG A 123 28.67 20.53 18.00
C ARG A 123 29.83 21.39 17.51
N GLN A 124 30.29 22.39 18.28
CA GLN A 124 31.26 23.38 17.82
C GLN A 124 32.51 23.54 18.69
N SER A 125 32.53 23.10 19.95
CA SER A 125 33.72 23.25 20.79
C SER A 125 34.71 22.09 20.62
N GLY A 126 35.87 22.37 20.03
CA GLY A 126 37.00 21.47 19.98
C GLY A 126 37.51 21.12 21.39
N THR A 127 37.58 19.82 21.67
CA THR A 127 38.20 19.16 22.83
C THR A 127 37.41 19.09 24.15
N VAL A 128 37.18 17.84 24.59
CA VAL A 128 36.61 17.37 25.88
C VAL A 128 37.06 18.15 27.14
N PRO A 129 38.32 18.59 27.28
CA PRO A 129 38.79 19.29 28.49
C PRO A 129 38.21 20.69 28.71
N ALA A 130 37.65 21.33 27.68
CA ALA A 130 36.98 22.63 27.83
C ALA A 130 35.56 22.46 28.40
N LEU A 131 34.86 21.43 27.92
CA LEU A 131 33.52 21.04 28.35
C LEU A 131 33.50 20.57 29.81
N LEU A 132 34.48 19.73 30.19
CA LEU A 132 34.63 19.27 31.58
C LEU A 132 34.94 20.40 32.57
N ARG A 133 35.60 21.49 32.13
CA ARG A 133 35.85 22.66 32.98
C ARG A 133 34.58 23.46 33.26
N GLN A 134 33.73 23.65 32.26
CA GLN A 134 32.45 24.37 32.44
C GLN A 134 31.48 23.59 33.33
N VAL A 135 31.42 22.26 33.19
CA VAL A 135 30.51 21.42 33.97
C VAL A 135 30.87 21.42 35.46
N LYS A 136 32.17 21.55 35.80
CA LYS A 136 32.64 21.72 37.18
C LYS A 136 32.23 23.03 37.83
N GLU A 137 31.83 24.04 37.05
CA GLU A 137 31.35 25.33 37.55
C GLU A 137 29.81 25.39 37.67
N PHE A 138 29.10 24.36 37.24
CA PHE A 138 27.63 24.33 37.32
C PHE A 138 27.12 23.98 38.71
N ASP A 139 25.96 24.56 39.03
CA ASP A 139 25.15 24.16 40.18
C ASP A 139 24.61 22.72 40.02
N GLN A 140 24.18 22.14 41.15
CA GLN A 140 23.73 20.75 41.20
C GLN A 140 22.53 20.48 40.29
N VAL A 141 21.67 21.48 40.07
CA VAL A 141 20.48 21.36 39.22
C VAL A 141 20.89 21.16 37.76
N LYS A 142 21.79 21.99 37.26
CA LYS A 142 22.31 21.88 35.88
C LYS A 142 23.08 20.57 35.65
N ARG A 143 23.85 20.11 36.63
CA ARG A 143 24.53 18.81 36.57
C ARG A 143 23.54 17.64 36.49
N ASN A 144 22.48 17.67 37.29
CA ASN A 144 21.44 16.63 37.28
C ASN A 144 20.66 16.58 35.95
N LEU A 145 20.44 17.74 35.31
CA LEU A 145 19.78 17.80 34.00
C LEU A 145 20.66 17.24 32.87
N ILE A 146 21.97 17.47 32.95
CA ILE A 146 22.95 16.87 32.03
C ILE A 146 22.98 15.34 32.19
N LEU A 147 22.91 14.84 33.43
CA LEU A 147 22.82 13.40 33.71
C LEU A 147 21.52 12.76 33.20
N MET A 148 20.39 13.46 33.33
CA MET A 148 19.13 12.99 32.74
C MET A 148 19.25 12.84 31.21
N ARG A 149 19.92 13.78 30.53
CA ARG A 149 20.14 13.66 29.09
C ARG A 149 21.08 12.49 28.74
N LEU A 150 22.16 12.31 29.49
CA LEU A 150 23.08 11.18 29.34
C LEU A 150 22.36 9.82 29.49
N ALA A 151 21.42 9.72 30.43
CA ALA A 151 20.65 8.51 30.66
C ALA A 151 19.61 8.24 29.54
N ASN A 152 18.94 9.27 29.02
CA ASN A 152 18.02 9.11 27.89
C ASN A 152 18.74 8.72 26.59
N GLU A 153 19.92 9.31 26.33
CA GLU A 153 20.74 8.93 25.17
C GLU A 153 21.23 7.48 25.31
N LEU A 154 21.59 7.02 26.52
CA LEU A 154 21.91 5.61 26.76
C LEU A 154 20.73 4.69 26.42
N GLU A 155 19.51 5.05 26.81
CA GLU A 155 18.30 4.27 26.52
C GLU A 155 18.06 4.18 25.01
N GLU A 156 18.21 5.28 24.27
CA GLU A 156 18.19 5.28 22.81
C GLU A 156 19.26 4.33 22.22
N TYR A 157 20.54 4.47 22.57
CA TYR A 157 21.59 3.69 21.91
C TYR A 157 21.64 2.21 22.30
N VAL A 158 21.19 1.85 23.51
CA VAL A 158 21.06 0.45 23.94
C VAL A 158 19.96 -0.27 23.18
N ASP A 159 18.90 0.44 22.78
CA ASP A 159 17.84 -0.15 21.98
C ASP A 159 18.31 -0.42 20.53
N TYR A 160 19.00 0.50 19.86
CA TYR A 160 19.13 0.43 18.39
C TYR A 160 20.18 -0.55 17.81
N GLY A 161 21.24 -0.94 18.52
CA GLY A 161 22.23 -1.97 18.09
C GLY A 161 23.09 -1.67 16.83
N ILE A 162 22.59 -0.90 15.86
CA ILE A 162 23.28 -0.46 14.64
C ILE A 162 22.99 1.01 14.37
N LEU A 163 24.02 1.81 14.12
CA LEU A 163 23.90 3.19 13.66
C LEU A 163 24.45 3.33 12.23
N TYR A 164 23.70 3.99 11.37
CA TYR A 164 24.11 4.25 10.00
C TYR A 164 24.74 5.64 9.87
N CYS A 165 25.96 5.72 9.32
CA CYS A 165 26.70 6.97 9.12
C CYS A 165 26.77 7.34 7.64
N ASP A 166 26.73 8.64 7.33
CA ASP A 166 26.75 9.13 5.95
C ASP A 166 28.15 9.02 5.31
N ASN A 167 29.22 8.97 6.13
CA ASN A 167 30.60 8.74 5.70
C ASN A 167 31.53 8.25 6.84
N ALA A 168 32.77 7.89 6.48
CA ALA A 168 33.78 7.40 7.41
C ALA A 168 34.25 8.47 8.43
N GLU A 169 34.17 9.75 8.10
CA GLU A 169 34.55 10.85 9.00
C GLU A 169 33.49 11.04 10.10
N GLU A 170 32.21 10.95 9.75
CA GLU A 170 31.08 11.00 10.69
C GLU A 170 31.07 9.77 11.61
N ARG A 171 31.40 8.60 11.07
CA ARG A 171 31.66 7.39 11.86
C ARG A 171 32.74 7.63 12.91
N LEU A 172 33.87 8.21 12.52
CA LEU A 172 34.98 8.52 13.43
C LEU A 172 34.57 9.55 14.50
N ARG A 173 33.87 10.63 14.10
CA ARG A 173 33.36 11.67 15.02
C ARG A 173 32.40 11.10 16.05
N PHE A 174 31.52 10.18 15.67
CA PHE A 174 30.55 9.59 16.59
C PHE A 174 31.23 8.75 17.68
N THR A 175 32.16 7.86 17.31
CA THR A 175 32.88 7.01 18.29
C THR A 175 33.92 7.75 19.10
N GLU A 176 34.79 8.56 18.48
CA GLU A 176 35.95 9.14 19.17
C GLU A 176 35.62 10.44 19.90
N ILE A 177 34.68 11.22 19.39
CA ILE A 177 34.37 12.54 19.94
C ILE A 177 33.09 12.48 20.77
N TYR A 178 31.99 11.96 20.24
CA TYR A 178 30.72 12.00 20.98
C TYR A 178 30.65 10.96 22.10
N GLY A 179 30.81 9.67 21.79
CA GLY A 179 30.69 8.59 22.77
C GLY A 179 31.69 8.71 23.94
N GLN A 180 32.96 8.95 23.63
CA GLN A 180 34.00 9.11 24.67
C GLN A 180 33.79 10.37 25.53
N THR A 181 33.24 11.45 24.97
CA THR A 181 32.90 12.66 25.75
C THR A 181 31.81 12.38 26.76
N MET A 182 30.78 11.63 26.38
CA MET A 182 29.66 11.27 27.26
C MET A 182 30.12 10.39 28.42
N VAL A 183 30.99 9.41 28.16
CA VAL A 183 31.58 8.55 29.20
C VAL A 183 32.43 9.38 30.17
N ASN A 184 33.31 10.25 29.67
CA ASN A 184 34.17 11.09 30.50
C ASN A 184 33.35 12.09 31.35
N LEU A 185 32.26 12.60 30.79
CA LEU A 185 31.35 13.51 31.48
C LEU A 185 30.61 12.82 32.63
N ALA A 186 30.13 11.59 32.43
CA ALA A 186 29.50 10.79 33.48
C ALA A 186 30.48 10.45 34.62
N GLN A 187 31.76 10.19 34.31
CA GLN A 187 32.81 9.97 35.32
C GLN A 187 33.09 11.23 36.15
N GLU A 188 33.20 12.39 35.51
CA GLU A 188 33.48 13.68 36.17
C GLU A 188 32.29 14.21 36.98
N LEU A 189 31.08 13.75 36.67
CA LEU A 189 29.88 14.01 37.48
C LEU A 189 29.73 13.02 38.65
N GLU A 190 30.72 12.14 38.87
CA GLU A 190 30.75 11.11 39.92
C GLU A 190 29.69 10.00 39.77
N PHE A 191 29.31 9.66 38.52
CA PHE A 191 28.40 8.54 38.20
C PHE A 191 29.13 7.40 37.44
N PRO A 192 30.00 6.63 38.13
CA PRO A 192 30.85 5.62 37.48
C PRO A 192 30.04 4.48 36.84
N THR A 193 28.91 4.09 37.42
CA THR A 193 28.04 3.05 36.87
C THR A 193 27.42 3.46 35.52
N LEU A 194 27.01 4.73 35.38
CA LEU A 194 26.45 5.26 34.13
C LEU A 194 27.55 5.38 33.07
N ALA A 195 28.75 5.79 33.45
CA ALA A 195 29.90 5.83 32.56
C ALA A 195 30.25 4.45 31.99
N ASP A 196 30.26 3.41 32.84
CA ASP A 196 30.52 2.03 32.42
C ASP A 196 29.42 1.51 31.47
N GLN A 197 28.15 1.85 31.76
CA GLN A 197 27.02 1.48 30.91
C GLN A 197 27.06 2.18 29.53
N LEU A 198 27.36 3.48 29.50
CA LEU A 198 27.57 4.24 28.25
C LEU A 198 28.73 3.65 27.45
N ASN A 199 29.85 3.34 28.10
CA ASN A 199 30.99 2.75 27.42
C ASN A 199 30.67 1.37 26.82
N GLN A 200 29.94 0.52 27.54
CA GLN A 200 29.47 -0.77 27.03
C GLN A 200 28.47 -0.60 25.88
N ALA A 201 27.53 0.34 25.98
CA ALA A 201 26.56 0.62 24.92
C ALA A 201 27.24 1.10 23.64
N PHE A 202 28.17 2.07 23.72
CA PHE A 202 28.88 2.57 22.54
C PHE A 202 29.79 1.51 21.90
N GLN A 203 30.35 0.58 22.68
CA GLN A 203 31.10 -0.55 22.13
C GLN A 203 30.20 -1.62 21.49
N ALA A 204 28.93 -1.71 21.89
CA ALA A 204 27.96 -2.66 21.32
C ALA A 204 27.29 -2.15 20.02
N VAL A 205 27.30 -0.84 19.76
CA VAL A 205 26.71 -0.26 18.54
C VAL A 205 27.58 -0.54 17.31
N LYS A 206 27.01 -1.20 16.29
CA LYS A 206 27.69 -1.43 15.00
C LYS A 206 27.48 -0.22 14.07
N LEU A 207 28.56 0.39 13.58
CA LEU A 207 28.47 1.53 12.65
C LEU A 207 28.58 1.07 11.19
N VAL A 208 27.58 1.41 10.36
CA VAL A 208 27.49 1.02 8.94
C VAL A 208 27.45 2.26 8.05
N THR A 209 28.28 2.33 7.01
CA THR A 209 28.28 3.46 6.07
C THR A 209 27.26 3.24 4.95
N ILE A 210 26.38 4.21 4.71
CA ILE A 210 25.30 4.11 3.71
C ILE A 210 25.85 4.34 2.28
N PRO A 211 25.53 3.47 1.30
CA PRO A 211 25.81 3.72 -0.12
C PRO A 211 25.16 5.01 -0.64
N SER A 212 25.79 5.67 -1.61
CA SER A 212 25.38 7.01 -2.07
C SER A 212 23.93 7.10 -2.58
N GLY A 213 23.37 6.02 -3.12
CA GLY A 213 21.98 5.93 -3.59
C GLY A 213 20.90 5.75 -2.51
N LEU A 214 21.29 5.53 -1.24
CA LEU A 214 20.37 5.40 -0.10
C LEU A 214 20.30 6.67 0.77
N ARG A 215 20.99 7.74 0.35
CA ARG A 215 20.99 9.04 1.05
C ARG A 215 19.58 9.64 1.11
N GLY A 216 19.13 10.01 2.30
CA GLY A 216 17.89 10.76 2.51
C GLY A 216 16.61 9.93 2.77
N LYS A 217 16.68 8.59 2.78
CA LYS A 217 15.54 7.77 3.22
C LYS A 217 15.52 7.67 4.75
N GLN A 218 14.61 8.38 5.40
CA GLN A 218 14.48 8.41 6.88
C GLN A 218 14.38 7.01 7.51
N ASN A 219 13.81 6.03 6.80
CA ASN A 219 13.62 4.66 7.28
C ASN A 219 14.89 3.78 7.28
N VAL A 220 16.01 4.23 6.68
CA VAL A 220 17.26 3.44 6.67
C VAL A 220 18.03 3.61 7.98
N ARG A 221 17.71 4.61 8.81
CA ARG A 221 18.53 4.96 9.98
C ARG A 221 18.35 4.06 11.20
N TYR A 222 17.33 3.18 11.24
CA TYR A 222 17.03 2.40 12.43
C TYR A 222 16.63 0.96 12.07
N ALA A 223 17.56 0.03 12.22
CA ALA A 223 17.28 -1.41 12.10
C ALA A 223 17.93 -2.17 13.27
N HIS A 224 17.11 -2.75 14.13
CA HIS A 224 17.55 -3.62 15.21
C HIS A 224 18.10 -4.94 14.64
N ILE A 225 19.29 -5.37 15.08
CA ILE A 225 19.73 -6.77 14.93
C ILE A 225 19.89 -7.36 16.33
N GLY A 226 19.08 -8.39 16.64
CA GLY A 226 19.30 -9.21 17.83
C GLY A 226 20.61 -9.98 17.72
N HIS A 227 21.47 -9.87 18.74
CA HIS A 227 22.73 -10.60 18.83
C HIS A 227 22.52 -12.13 18.83
N PRO A 228 23.38 -12.86 18.10
CA PRO A 228 24.15 -13.92 18.77
C PRO A 228 25.65 -13.74 18.53
N GLN A 229 26.44 -14.01 19.58
CA GLN A 229 27.90 -14.02 19.53
C GLN A 229 28.40 -14.95 18.43
N THR A 230 29.25 -14.46 17.53
CA THR A 230 30.07 -15.34 16.67
C THR A 230 31.50 -14.83 16.58
N GLN A 231 32.42 -15.77 16.79
CA GLN A 231 33.87 -15.63 16.76
C GLN A 231 34.37 -15.29 15.35
N ALA A 232 35.44 -14.51 15.28
CA ALA A 232 36.08 -14.06 14.07
C ALA A 232 36.81 -15.19 13.31
N GLY A 233 36.73 -15.12 11.96
CA GLY A 233 37.81 -15.55 11.09
C GLY A 233 37.59 -16.81 10.25
N VAL A 234 36.75 -16.74 9.20
CA VAL A 234 36.91 -17.51 7.94
C VAL A 234 36.34 -16.67 6.78
N ALA A 235 37.00 -16.70 5.62
CA ALA A 235 36.50 -16.07 4.38
C ALA A 235 35.05 -16.52 4.09
N ALA A 236 34.14 -15.56 3.92
CA ALA A 236 32.72 -15.82 3.71
C ALA A 236 32.51 -16.51 2.35
N PRO A 237 31.82 -17.66 2.29
CA PRO A 237 31.44 -18.26 1.03
C PRO A 237 30.36 -17.41 0.33
N VAL A 238 30.33 -17.52 -1.01
CA VAL A 238 29.34 -16.90 -1.91
C VAL A 238 27.92 -17.14 -1.37
N CYS A 239 27.15 -16.05 -1.25
CA CYS A 239 25.89 -16.02 -0.52
C CYS A 239 24.75 -16.69 -1.32
N VAL A 240 24.69 -18.01 -1.26
CA VAL A 240 23.42 -18.74 -1.35
C VAL A 240 22.90 -18.81 0.09
N PRO A 241 21.72 -18.26 0.42
CA PRO A 241 21.21 -18.33 1.78
C PRO A 241 21.05 -19.81 2.18
N PRO A 242 21.32 -20.18 3.45
CA PRO A 242 21.00 -21.50 3.95
C PRO A 242 19.50 -21.79 3.75
N GLU A 243 19.14 -23.07 3.56
CA GLU A 243 17.73 -23.47 3.55
C GLU A 243 17.02 -22.92 4.80
N PRO A 244 15.81 -22.34 4.67
CA PRO A 244 15.10 -21.80 5.82
C PRO A 244 14.87 -22.92 6.84
N PRO A 245 14.97 -22.66 8.15
CA PRO A 245 14.65 -23.66 9.15
C PRO A 245 13.21 -24.14 8.95
N ALA A 246 13.00 -25.46 9.00
CA ALA A 246 11.70 -26.10 8.73
C ALA A 246 10.53 -25.55 9.58
N SER A 247 10.82 -24.85 10.69
CA SER A 247 9.85 -24.16 11.55
C SER A 247 9.31 -22.84 10.99
N ASN A 248 10.01 -22.23 10.02
CA ASN A 248 9.65 -20.92 9.44
C ASN A 248 8.97 -21.04 8.08
N LEU A 249 9.03 -22.23 7.46
CA LEU A 249 8.04 -22.66 6.48
C LEU A 249 6.78 -22.99 7.26
N ILE A 250 5.97 -21.98 7.59
CA ILE A 250 4.57 -22.22 7.96
C ILE A 250 3.88 -22.71 6.69
N VAL A 251 4.15 -23.95 6.31
CA VAL A 251 3.20 -24.71 5.51
C VAL A 251 1.92 -24.74 6.36
N PRO A 252 0.73 -24.49 5.79
CA PRO A 252 -0.52 -24.63 6.52
C PRO A 252 -0.43 -25.88 7.41
N THR A 253 -0.72 -25.72 8.70
CA THR A 253 -0.40 -26.70 9.77
C THR A 253 -1.01 -28.08 9.55
N GLN A 254 -1.81 -28.25 8.50
CA GLN A 254 -2.14 -29.53 7.89
C GLN A 254 -2.13 -29.36 6.36
N VAL A 255 -1.07 -29.82 5.68
CA VAL A 255 -1.17 -30.08 4.24
C VAL A 255 -2.17 -31.21 4.08
N ASP A 256 -3.39 -30.88 3.66
CA ASP A 256 -4.34 -31.92 3.24
C ASP A 256 -3.79 -32.66 2.02
N LEU A 257 -3.23 -33.85 2.25
CA LEU A 257 -2.69 -34.73 1.21
C LEU A 257 -3.79 -35.37 0.35
N SER A 258 -5.06 -35.25 0.75
CA SER A 258 -6.20 -35.73 -0.04
C SER A 258 -6.56 -34.79 -1.19
N LEU A 259 -6.12 -33.52 -1.13
CA LEU A 259 -6.35 -32.57 -2.22
C LEU A 259 -5.43 -32.88 -3.41
N PRO A 260 -5.97 -32.93 -4.64
CA PRO A 260 -5.16 -33.17 -5.82
C PRO A 260 -4.13 -32.05 -6.02
N ARG A 261 -2.85 -32.42 -6.08
CA ARG A 261 -1.76 -31.47 -6.29
C ARG A 261 -1.71 -30.99 -7.73
N PHE A 262 -1.29 -29.74 -7.92
CA PHE A 262 -0.88 -29.26 -9.24
C PHE A 262 0.48 -29.91 -9.54
N GLU A 263 0.52 -30.92 -10.42
CA GLU A 263 1.77 -31.61 -10.75
C GLU A 263 2.73 -30.70 -11.51
N ARG A 264 4.05 -30.89 -11.32
CA ARG A 264 5.06 -30.06 -12.00
C ARG A 264 5.04 -30.26 -13.51
N SER A 265 4.75 -31.47 -13.99
CA SER A 265 4.56 -31.77 -15.43
C SER A 265 3.50 -30.90 -16.09
N ALA A 266 2.51 -30.41 -15.32
CA ALA A 266 1.42 -29.58 -15.83
C ALA A 266 1.84 -28.14 -16.14
N ILE A 267 3.10 -27.75 -15.94
CA ILE A 267 3.66 -26.48 -16.48
C ILE A 267 4.15 -26.63 -17.92
N GLU A 268 4.32 -27.88 -18.39
CA GLU A 268 4.78 -28.23 -19.74
C GLU A 268 3.63 -28.43 -20.75
N GLN A 269 2.48 -27.83 -20.45
CA GLN A 269 1.29 -27.83 -21.31
C GLN A 269 0.80 -26.40 -21.55
N SER A 270 -0.30 -26.23 -22.27
CA SER A 270 -0.96 -24.93 -22.43
C SER A 270 -2.01 -24.68 -21.34
N ILE A 271 -2.30 -23.41 -21.08
CA ILE A 271 -3.37 -22.99 -20.17
C ILE A 271 -4.72 -23.60 -20.59
N PRO A 272 -5.13 -23.58 -21.88
CA PRO A 272 -6.34 -24.26 -22.34
C PRO A 272 -6.41 -25.74 -21.95
N HIS A 273 -5.33 -26.50 -22.13
CA HIS A 273 -5.31 -27.93 -21.81
C HIS A 273 -5.52 -28.18 -20.30
N ARG A 274 -4.89 -27.37 -19.45
CA ARG A 274 -5.10 -27.42 -17.99
C ARG A 274 -6.53 -27.06 -17.63
N PHE A 275 -7.10 -26.02 -18.23
CA PHE A 275 -8.47 -25.59 -18.00
C PHE A 275 -9.48 -26.67 -18.41
N GLU A 276 -9.31 -27.27 -19.59
CA GLU A 276 -10.14 -28.39 -20.07
C GLU A 276 -10.11 -29.60 -19.11
N SER A 277 -8.95 -29.87 -18.51
CA SER A 277 -8.84 -30.89 -17.46
C SER A 277 -9.68 -30.56 -16.21
N GLN A 278 -9.84 -29.29 -15.86
CA GLN A 278 -10.75 -28.86 -14.79
C GLN A 278 -12.21 -28.97 -15.22
N VAL A 279 -12.54 -28.62 -16.47
CA VAL A 279 -13.90 -28.78 -17.03
C VAL A 279 -14.36 -30.24 -16.93
N MET A 280 -13.49 -31.20 -17.25
CA MET A 280 -13.80 -32.63 -17.13
C MET A 280 -14.09 -33.08 -15.69
N ARG A 281 -13.50 -32.42 -14.67
CA ARG A 281 -13.65 -32.78 -13.26
C ARG A 281 -14.77 -32.01 -12.55
N HIS A 282 -15.02 -30.79 -13.02
CA HIS A 282 -15.79 -29.78 -12.30
C HIS A 282 -16.78 -29.04 -13.20
N GLY A 283 -17.19 -29.65 -14.32
CA GLY A 283 -18.00 -29.04 -15.38
C GLY A 283 -19.26 -28.31 -14.89
N ASP A 284 -19.98 -28.90 -13.94
CA ASP A 284 -21.23 -28.35 -13.39
C ASP A 284 -21.01 -27.28 -12.31
N ARG A 285 -19.78 -27.08 -11.82
CA ARG A 285 -19.47 -26.03 -10.85
C ARG A 285 -19.44 -24.67 -11.53
N LEU A 286 -19.84 -23.63 -10.80
CA LEU A 286 -19.65 -22.24 -11.25
C LEU A 286 -18.16 -21.92 -11.32
N ALA A 287 -17.72 -21.45 -12.48
CA ALA A 287 -16.36 -20.95 -12.70
C ALA A 287 -16.26 -19.46 -12.34
N VAL A 288 -17.31 -18.70 -12.64
CA VAL A 288 -17.36 -17.25 -12.43
C VAL A 288 -18.78 -16.78 -12.12
N LYS A 289 -18.90 -15.75 -11.28
CA LYS A 289 -20.17 -15.06 -11.00
C LYS A 289 -19.94 -13.56 -10.76
N VAL A 290 -20.76 -12.71 -11.38
CA VAL A 290 -20.85 -11.26 -11.14
C VAL A 290 -22.32 -10.86 -11.18
N GLY A 291 -22.88 -10.48 -10.02
CA GLY A 291 -24.33 -10.27 -9.91
C GLY A 291 -25.09 -11.54 -10.31
N ASP A 292 -26.04 -11.40 -11.23
CA ASP A 292 -26.83 -12.51 -11.78
C ASP A 292 -26.16 -13.21 -12.97
N HIS A 293 -25.09 -12.64 -13.52
CA HIS A 293 -24.35 -13.24 -14.62
C HIS A 293 -23.36 -14.27 -14.08
N GLN A 294 -23.54 -15.53 -14.46
CA GLN A 294 -22.72 -16.64 -14.00
C GLN A 294 -22.52 -17.68 -15.09
N LEU A 295 -21.34 -18.31 -15.09
CA LEU A 295 -21.05 -19.44 -16.00
C LEU A 295 -20.48 -20.60 -15.21
N THR A 296 -20.95 -21.81 -15.54
CA THR A 296 -20.28 -23.04 -15.13
C THR A 296 -18.99 -23.25 -15.92
N TYR A 297 -18.12 -24.14 -15.45
CA TYR A 297 -16.92 -24.54 -16.20
C TYR A 297 -17.27 -25.05 -17.60
N THR A 298 -18.32 -25.87 -17.74
CA THR A 298 -18.78 -26.36 -19.05
C THR A 298 -19.25 -25.22 -19.94
N ALA A 299 -20.11 -24.32 -19.44
CA ALA A 299 -20.65 -23.21 -20.23
C ALA A 299 -19.54 -22.23 -20.68
N LEU A 300 -18.62 -21.91 -19.77
CA LEU A 300 -17.44 -21.08 -20.06
C LEU A 300 -16.56 -21.71 -21.15
N ASN A 301 -16.29 -23.02 -21.04
CA ASN A 301 -15.48 -23.74 -22.02
C ASN A 301 -16.14 -23.78 -23.41
N GLN A 302 -17.44 -24.05 -23.46
CA GLN A 302 -18.20 -24.10 -24.71
C GLN A 302 -18.23 -22.73 -25.41
N ALA A 303 -18.47 -21.65 -24.66
CA ALA A 303 -18.42 -20.29 -25.20
C ALA A 303 -17.02 -19.93 -25.71
N ALA A 304 -15.97 -20.24 -24.94
CA ALA A 304 -14.59 -19.99 -25.35
C ALA A 304 -14.20 -20.80 -26.60
N ASN A 305 -14.69 -22.05 -26.73
CA ASN A 305 -14.47 -22.89 -27.90
C ASN A 305 -15.13 -22.34 -29.18
N ARG A 306 -16.31 -21.73 -29.06
CA ARG A 306 -16.97 -21.05 -30.20
C ARG A 306 -16.18 -19.80 -30.59
N LEU A 307 -15.83 -18.96 -29.62
CA LEU A 307 -15.02 -17.77 -29.88
C LEU A 307 -13.68 -18.12 -30.53
N ALA A 308 -12.99 -19.16 -30.05
CA ALA A 308 -11.72 -19.61 -30.64
C ALA A 308 -11.86 -19.96 -32.13
N ARG A 309 -12.95 -20.64 -32.52
CA ARG A 309 -13.24 -20.95 -33.93
C ARG A 309 -13.52 -19.69 -34.74
N HIS A 310 -14.29 -18.76 -34.18
CA HIS A 310 -14.55 -17.48 -34.81
C HIS A 310 -13.24 -16.68 -35.04
N ILE A 311 -12.37 -16.61 -34.03
CA ILE A 311 -11.04 -15.97 -34.14
C ILE A 311 -10.23 -16.64 -35.26
N LEU A 312 -10.20 -17.97 -35.34
CA LEU A 312 -9.46 -18.69 -36.38
C LEU A 312 -9.98 -18.43 -37.80
N GLN A 313 -11.25 -18.04 -37.94
CA GLN A 313 -11.87 -17.72 -39.24
C GLN A 313 -11.63 -16.27 -39.66
N HIS A 314 -11.55 -15.33 -38.70
CA HIS A 314 -11.57 -13.88 -38.99
C HIS A 314 -10.26 -13.16 -38.64
N SER A 315 -9.42 -13.71 -37.77
CA SER A 315 -8.12 -13.11 -37.46
C SER A 315 -7.06 -13.51 -38.47
N ARG A 316 -6.13 -12.59 -38.75
CA ARG A 316 -5.02 -12.89 -39.65
C ARG A 316 -4.07 -13.92 -39.02
N PRO A 317 -3.48 -14.85 -39.80
CA PRO A 317 -2.55 -15.84 -39.27
C PRO A 317 -1.36 -15.23 -38.51
N GLU A 318 -0.84 -14.11 -38.99
CA GLU A 318 0.30 -13.37 -38.42
C GLU A 318 -0.04 -12.56 -37.16
N GLN A 319 -1.33 -12.39 -36.83
CA GLN A 319 -1.73 -11.65 -35.65
C GLN A 319 -1.54 -12.52 -34.39
N GLU A 320 -0.40 -12.38 -33.73
CA GLU A 320 -0.06 -13.15 -32.53
C GLU A 320 -0.82 -12.71 -31.28
N LEU A 321 -1.19 -11.43 -31.21
CA LEU A 321 -1.80 -10.80 -30.04
C LEU A 321 -3.19 -10.23 -30.35
N VAL A 322 -4.12 -10.43 -29.43
CA VAL A 322 -5.49 -9.94 -29.54
C VAL A 322 -5.86 -9.09 -28.32
N PRO A 323 -6.10 -7.77 -28.51
CA PRO A 323 -6.58 -6.88 -27.46
C PRO A 323 -8.00 -7.23 -27.01
N LEU A 324 -8.23 -7.19 -25.69
CA LEU A 324 -9.52 -7.47 -25.05
C LEU A 324 -9.99 -6.25 -24.27
N LEU A 325 -11.19 -5.75 -24.60
CA LEU A 325 -11.80 -4.58 -23.98
C LEU A 325 -13.09 -5.01 -23.26
N PHE A 326 -12.96 -5.32 -21.98
CA PHE A 326 -14.06 -5.78 -21.13
C PHE A 326 -13.95 -5.27 -19.71
N GLU A 327 -15.08 -5.15 -19.03
CA GLU A 327 -15.13 -5.14 -17.57
C GLU A 327 -14.91 -6.56 -17.00
N PRO A 328 -14.44 -6.70 -15.74
CA PRO A 328 -14.33 -8.01 -15.10
C PRO A 328 -15.68 -8.74 -15.03
N GLY A 329 -15.70 -9.98 -15.55
CA GLY A 329 -16.90 -10.81 -15.58
C GLY A 329 -16.79 -12.02 -16.52
N PRO A 330 -17.91 -12.70 -16.80
CA PRO A 330 -17.94 -13.89 -17.65
C PRO A 330 -17.39 -13.67 -19.06
N ASP A 331 -17.79 -12.60 -19.75
CA ASP A 331 -17.37 -12.28 -21.13
C ASP A 331 -15.86 -12.13 -21.25
N MET A 332 -15.24 -11.45 -20.28
CA MET A 332 -13.78 -11.31 -20.19
C MET A 332 -13.10 -12.69 -20.14
N LEU A 333 -13.64 -13.64 -19.37
CA LEU A 333 -13.06 -14.98 -19.28
C LEU A 333 -13.28 -15.81 -20.54
N VAL A 334 -14.44 -15.68 -21.19
CA VAL A 334 -14.70 -16.29 -22.50
C VAL A 334 -13.68 -15.77 -23.52
N ALA A 335 -13.43 -14.47 -23.52
CA ALA A 335 -12.48 -13.82 -24.40
C ALA A 335 -11.03 -14.29 -24.16
N ILE A 336 -10.57 -14.28 -22.91
CA ILE A 336 -9.22 -14.77 -22.54
C ILE A 336 -9.03 -16.22 -22.98
N LEU A 337 -9.97 -17.11 -22.62
CA LEU A 337 -9.84 -18.53 -22.94
C LEU A 337 -9.99 -18.79 -24.45
N GLY A 338 -10.86 -18.07 -25.15
CA GLY A 338 -11.06 -18.19 -26.59
C GLY A 338 -9.81 -17.80 -27.39
N VAL A 339 -9.14 -16.70 -27.02
CA VAL A 339 -7.87 -16.27 -27.61
C VAL A 339 -6.78 -17.31 -27.38
N LEU A 340 -6.64 -17.79 -26.13
CA LEU A 340 -5.65 -18.81 -25.81
C LEU A 340 -5.92 -20.13 -26.55
N LYS A 341 -7.18 -20.56 -26.67
CA LYS A 341 -7.60 -21.75 -27.42
C LYS A 341 -7.40 -21.62 -28.94
N ALA A 342 -7.44 -20.40 -29.46
CA ALA A 342 -7.03 -20.11 -30.84
C ALA A 342 -5.50 -20.17 -31.04
N GLY A 343 -4.72 -20.30 -29.95
CA GLY A 343 -3.25 -20.33 -29.97
C GLY A 343 -2.60 -18.95 -30.06
N LYS A 344 -3.32 -17.89 -29.64
CA LYS A 344 -2.86 -16.50 -29.65
C LYS A 344 -2.70 -15.98 -28.21
N GLY A 345 -1.93 -14.91 -28.05
CA GLY A 345 -1.81 -14.20 -26.78
C GLY A 345 -2.86 -13.10 -26.63
N TRP A 346 -3.30 -12.81 -25.41
CA TRP A 346 -4.24 -11.73 -25.14
C TRP A 346 -3.55 -10.50 -24.55
N VAL A 347 -4.12 -9.32 -24.80
CA VAL A 347 -3.68 -8.05 -24.20
C VAL A 347 -4.87 -7.36 -23.55
N PRO A 348 -4.87 -7.17 -22.23
CA PRO A 348 -6.00 -6.53 -21.55
C PRO A 348 -6.02 -5.02 -21.75
N LEU A 349 -7.21 -4.49 -21.97
CA LEU A 349 -7.51 -3.07 -22.00
C LEU A 349 -8.61 -2.77 -20.99
N ALA A 350 -8.31 -1.95 -19.99
CA ALA A 350 -9.33 -1.50 -19.06
C ALA A 350 -10.20 -0.45 -19.75
N VAL A 351 -11.52 -0.64 -19.72
CA VAL A 351 -12.50 0.34 -20.24
C VAL A 351 -12.42 1.69 -19.50
N SER A 352 -11.86 1.67 -18.29
CA SER A 352 -11.60 2.87 -17.49
C SER A 352 -10.31 3.62 -17.84
N TYR A 353 -9.49 3.09 -18.75
CA TYR A 353 -8.31 3.82 -19.19
C TYR A 353 -8.68 4.97 -20.14
N PRO A 354 -7.95 6.10 -20.10
CA PRO A 354 -8.15 7.17 -21.05
C PRO A 354 -7.92 6.70 -22.48
N GLU A 355 -8.70 7.25 -23.42
CA GLU A 355 -8.65 6.88 -24.84
C GLU A 355 -7.23 6.98 -25.41
N ILE A 356 -6.48 8.03 -25.07
CA ILE A 356 -5.09 8.22 -25.51
C ILE A 356 -4.21 7.04 -25.10
N ARG A 357 -4.37 6.55 -23.87
CA ARG A 357 -3.62 5.38 -23.38
C ARG A 357 -3.98 4.11 -24.14
N LEU A 358 -5.28 3.89 -24.37
CA LEU A 358 -5.76 2.76 -25.14
C LEU A 358 -5.17 2.78 -26.56
N ARG A 359 -5.19 3.94 -27.22
CA ARG A 359 -4.59 4.12 -28.56
C ARG A 359 -3.07 3.89 -28.57
N MET A 360 -2.34 4.35 -27.56
CA MET A 360 -0.90 4.08 -27.46
C MET A 360 -0.59 2.59 -27.40
N ILE A 361 -1.32 1.84 -26.56
CA ILE A 361 -1.17 0.38 -26.43
C ILE A 361 -1.52 -0.29 -27.77
N LEU A 362 -2.69 0.04 -28.34
CA LEU A 362 -3.16 -0.52 -29.61
C LEU A 362 -2.20 -0.25 -30.78
N GLY A 363 -1.62 0.94 -30.84
CA GLY A 363 -0.64 1.33 -31.86
C GLY A 363 0.67 0.55 -31.75
N GLU A 364 1.15 0.27 -30.55
CA GLU A 364 2.37 -0.53 -30.37
C GLU A 364 2.18 -2.00 -30.77
N LEU A 365 0.98 -2.53 -30.50
CA LEU A 365 0.58 -3.88 -30.90
C LEU A 365 0.42 -4.01 -32.42
N ASP A 366 0.22 -2.89 -33.14
CA ASP A 366 -0.26 -2.89 -34.53
C ASP A 366 -1.56 -3.71 -34.66
N ALA A 367 -2.50 -3.44 -33.74
CA ALA A 367 -3.70 -4.24 -33.58
C ALA A 367 -4.65 -4.08 -34.77
N THR A 368 -4.95 -5.19 -35.46
CA THR A 368 -5.88 -5.22 -36.59
C THR A 368 -7.30 -5.64 -36.23
N CYS A 369 -7.49 -6.20 -35.05
CA CYS A 369 -8.81 -6.46 -34.47
C CYS A 369 -8.80 -6.30 -32.95
N LEU A 370 -9.97 -6.17 -32.36
CA LEU A 370 -10.21 -6.08 -30.93
C LEU A 370 -11.47 -6.88 -30.57
N ILE A 371 -11.44 -7.60 -29.45
CA ILE A 371 -12.60 -8.34 -28.94
C ILE A 371 -13.24 -7.54 -27.82
N THR A 372 -14.55 -7.38 -27.90
CA THR A 372 -15.37 -6.72 -26.88
C THR A 372 -16.79 -7.32 -26.85
N ASN A 373 -17.70 -6.76 -26.06
CA ASN A 373 -19.12 -7.10 -26.04
C ASN A 373 -19.96 -5.88 -26.47
N HIS A 374 -21.25 -6.10 -26.66
CA HIS A 374 -22.18 -5.08 -27.15
C HIS A 374 -22.12 -3.78 -26.34
N TYR A 375 -21.94 -3.89 -25.01
CA TYR A 375 -21.86 -2.75 -24.09
C TYR A 375 -20.70 -1.78 -24.36
N HIS A 376 -19.61 -2.22 -24.99
CA HIS A 376 -18.41 -1.41 -25.21
C HIS A 376 -18.03 -1.26 -26.69
N ILE A 377 -18.94 -1.60 -27.61
CA ILE A 377 -18.75 -1.39 -29.05
C ILE A 377 -18.48 0.07 -29.38
N ASP A 378 -19.23 1.00 -28.77
CA ASP A 378 -19.06 2.43 -29.04
C ASP A 378 -17.65 2.91 -28.68
N LEU A 379 -17.08 2.41 -27.57
CA LEU A 379 -15.70 2.70 -27.19
C LEU A 379 -14.71 2.08 -28.19
N ALA A 380 -14.95 0.85 -28.65
CA ALA A 380 -14.12 0.24 -29.69
C ALA A 380 -14.16 1.05 -31.01
N GLN A 381 -15.33 1.57 -31.39
CA GLN A 381 -15.50 2.44 -32.55
C GLN A 381 -14.80 3.78 -32.39
N GLN A 382 -14.89 4.40 -31.21
CA GLN A 382 -14.14 5.60 -30.88
C GLN A 382 -12.65 5.35 -31.06
N LEU A 383 -12.12 4.19 -30.63
CA LEU A 383 -10.72 3.81 -30.80
C LEU A 383 -10.31 3.52 -32.25
N GLY A 384 -11.24 3.58 -33.22
CA GLY A 384 -10.99 3.47 -34.65
C GLY A 384 -11.16 2.05 -35.21
N PHE A 385 -11.77 1.14 -34.46
CA PHE A 385 -12.14 -0.20 -34.95
C PHE A 385 -13.57 -0.17 -35.51
N HIS A 386 -13.79 -0.73 -36.69
CA HIS A 386 -15.12 -0.75 -37.31
C HIS A 386 -15.37 -2.07 -38.03
N GLY A 387 -16.66 -2.45 -38.17
CA GLY A 387 -17.07 -3.65 -38.87
C GLY A 387 -16.36 -4.90 -38.35
N GLU A 388 -15.79 -5.70 -39.25
CA GLU A 388 -15.10 -6.97 -38.94
C GLU A 388 -13.83 -6.81 -38.07
N ALA A 389 -13.32 -5.58 -37.88
CA ALA A 389 -12.22 -5.32 -36.96
C ALA A 389 -12.66 -5.39 -35.48
N ILE A 390 -13.97 -5.32 -35.21
CA ILE A 390 -14.55 -5.56 -33.89
C ILE A 390 -15.13 -6.98 -33.88
N ILE A 391 -14.61 -7.83 -33.00
CA ILE A 391 -15.23 -9.12 -32.70
C ILE A 391 -16.16 -8.90 -31.51
N ASP A 392 -17.46 -8.76 -31.80
CA ASP A 392 -18.50 -8.66 -30.78
C ASP A 392 -18.86 -10.06 -30.26
N LEU A 393 -18.54 -10.30 -28.99
CA LEU A 393 -18.77 -11.58 -28.33
C LEU A 393 -20.24 -12.02 -28.35
N ASP A 394 -21.18 -11.06 -28.33
CA ASP A 394 -22.62 -11.34 -28.27
C ASP A 394 -23.18 -11.82 -29.61
N THR A 395 -22.43 -11.62 -30.70
CA THR A 395 -22.81 -12.02 -32.07
C THR A 395 -22.24 -13.37 -32.49
N ILE A 396 -21.44 -14.01 -31.63
CA ILE A 396 -20.80 -15.29 -31.95
C ILE A 396 -21.88 -16.37 -32.13
N ASP A 397 -21.89 -16.96 -33.31
CA ASP A 397 -22.87 -17.98 -33.71
C ASP A 397 -22.93 -19.14 -32.70
N ALA A 398 -24.07 -19.23 -32.00
CA ALA A 398 -24.31 -20.28 -31.01
C ALA A 398 -24.38 -21.68 -31.63
N THR A 399 -24.64 -21.80 -32.94
CA THR A 399 -24.68 -23.08 -33.67
C THR A 399 -23.29 -23.61 -34.01
N GLN A 400 -22.26 -22.75 -33.91
CA GLN A 400 -20.88 -23.16 -34.11
C GLN A 400 -20.50 -24.22 -33.07
N SER A 401 -19.72 -25.22 -33.50
CA SER A 401 -19.30 -26.32 -32.62
C SER A 401 -18.70 -25.80 -31.31
N SER A 402 -19.18 -26.32 -30.19
CA SER A 402 -18.68 -26.00 -28.85
C SER A 402 -17.65 -26.98 -28.31
N GLU A 403 -17.29 -28.01 -29.08
CA GLU A 403 -16.28 -29.01 -28.72
C GLU A 403 -14.89 -28.40 -28.56
N ASN A 404 -14.02 -29.04 -27.76
CA ASN A 404 -12.63 -28.60 -27.63
C ASN A 404 -11.92 -28.61 -28.99
N LEU A 405 -10.98 -27.70 -29.17
CA LEU A 405 -10.18 -27.63 -30.39
C LEU A 405 -8.98 -28.57 -30.24
N ASP A 406 -8.82 -29.50 -31.18
CA ASP A 406 -7.65 -30.37 -31.25
C ASP A 406 -6.47 -29.62 -31.91
N ARG A 407 -5.83 -28.75 -31.12
CA ARG A 407 -4.69 -27.93 -31.56
C ARG A 407 -3.57 -27.96 -30.52
N PRO A 408 -2.37 -28.44 -30.86
CA PRO A 408 -1.24 -28.37 -29.95
C PRO A 408 -0.77 -26.91 -29.81
N ILE A 409 -0.64 -26.45 -28.56
CA ILE A 409 -0.10 -25.13 -28.21
C ILE A 409 1.14 -25.35 -27.36
N ALA A 410 2.29 -24.85 -27.82
CA ALA A 410 3.54 -25.04 -27.10
C ALA A 410 3.56 -24.21 -25.80
N PRO A 411 4.14 -24.71 -24.69
CA PRO A 411 4.19 -24.00 -23.41
C PRO A 411 4.91 -22.64 -23.49
N ASP A 412 5.89 -22.51 -24.39
CA ASP A 412 6.66 -21.27 -24.58
C ASP A 412 5.96 -20.24 -25.48
N THR A 413 4.79 -20.57 -26.03
CA THR A 413 3.98 -19.61 -26.80
C THR A 413 3.51 -18.47 -25.89
N ILE A 414 3.47 -17.26 -26.43
CA ILE A 414 2.97 -16.08 -25.71
C ILE A 414 1.52 -16.31 -25.30
N ALA A 415 1.24 -16.20 -24.00
CA ALA A 415 -0.09 -16.28 -23.45
C ALA A 415 -0.68 -14.89 -23.22
N CYS A 416 0.11 -13.93 -22.71
CA CYS A 416 -0.35 -12.55 -22.56
C CYS A 416 0.77 -11.52 -22.59
N VAL A 417 0.39 -10.27 -22.84
CA VAL A 417 1.24 -9.09 -22.64
C VAL A 417 0.56 -8.15 -21.66
N LEU A 418 1.22 -7.85 -20.54
CA LEU A 418 0.70 -6.97 -19.49
C LEU A 418 1.43 -5.64 -19.51
N TYR A 419 0.71 -4.57 -19.82
CA TYR A 419 1.27 -3.22 -19.90
C TYR A 419 1.49 -2.60 -18.53
N THR A 420 2.71 -2.11 -18.30
CA THR A 420 3.12 -1.40 -17.08
C THR A 420 3.56 0.01 -17.42
N SER A 421 3.61 0.90 -16.42
CA SER A 421 4.21 2.22 -16.60
C SER A 421 5.69 2.09 -17.02
N GLY A 422 6.18 3.01 -17.85
CA GLY A 422 7.56 2.94 -18.38
C GLY A 422 8.42 4.13 -18.01
N SER A 423 9.71 3.86 -17.74
CA SER A 423 10.70 4.86 -17.35
C SER A 423 11.01 5.90 -18.43
N THR A 424 10.70 5.62 -19.70
CA THR A 424 10.80 6.56 -20.83
C THR A 424 9.53 7.40 -21.02
N GLY A 425 8.55 7.25 -20.13
CA GLY A 425 7.25 7.91 -20.20
C GLY A 425 6.27 7.32 -21.21
N GLN A 426 6.49 6.08 -21.63
CA GLN A 426 5.58 5.30 -22.47
C GLN A 426 5.35 3.93 -21.83
N PRO A 427 4.11 3.40 -21.82
CA PRO A 427 3.83 2.07 -21.29
C PRO A 427 4.69 0.98 -21.94
N LYS A 428 5.10 -0.02 -21.16
CA LYS A 428 5.88 -1.18 -21.64
C LYS A 428 5.12 -2.48 -21.39
N GLY A 429 4.96 -3.30 -22.42
CA GLY A 429 4.27 -4.58 -22.34
C GLY A 429 5.19 -5.70 -21.87
N VAL A 430 4.92 -6.30 -20.71
CA VAL A 430 5.65 -7.46 -20.20
C VAL A 430 5.08 -8.74 -20.81
N VAL A 431 5.93 -9.53 -21.47
CA VAL A 431 5.51 -10.71 -22.24
C VAL A 431 5.59 -11.98 -21.40
N HIS A 432 4.47 -12.68 -21.25
CA HIS A 432 4.39 -13.95 -20.54
C HIS A 432 4.00 -15.10 -21.47
N SER A 433 4.73 -16.21 -21.37
CA SER A 433 4.34 -17.49 -21.99
C SER A 433 3.32 -18.26 -21.14
N HIS A 434 2.73 -19.32 -21.71
CA HIS A 434 1.92 -20.26 -20.93
C HIS A 434 2.73 -20.88 -19.79
N ARG A 435 3.98 -21.28 -20.02
CA ARG A 435 4.86 -21.85 -19.01
C ARG A 435 5.12 -20.87 -17.86
N ASN A 436 5.34 -19.59 -18.15
CA ASN A 436 5.52 -18.57 -17.11
C ASN A 436 4.30 -18.49 -16.18
N LEU A 437 3.10 -18.38 -16.76
CA LEU A 437 1.88 -18.26 -15.97
C LEU A 437 1.55 -19.57 -15.24
N LEU A 438 1.67 -20.73 -15.90
CA LEU A 438 1.42 -22.02 -15.25
C LEU A 438 2.37 -22.28 -14.09
N HIS A 439 3.65 -21.88 -14.20
CA HIS A 439 4.60 -21.96 -13.10
C HIS A 439 4.18 -21.11 -11.90
N LEU A 440 3.75 -19.87 -12.14
CA LEU A 440 3.19 -19.00 -11.10
C LEU A 440 2.01 -19.69 -10.39
N ILE A 441 1.04 -20.20 -11.15
CA ILE A 441 -0.17 -20.81 -10.58
C ILE A 441 0.17 -22.11 -9.85
N TRP A 442 1.06 -22.93 -10.42
CA TRP A 442 1.53 -24.18 -9.80
C TRP A 442 2.09 -23.93 -8.40
N ARG A 443 3.00 -22.96 -8.24
CA ARG A 443 3.59 -22.63 -6.94
C ARG A 443 2.56 -22.11 -5.94
N GLY A 444 1.74 -21.14 -6.35
CA GLY A 444 0.73 -20.57 -5.46
C GLY A 444 -0.34 -21.60 -5.06
N THR A 445 -0.73 -22.47 -5.98
CA THR A 445 -1.70 -23.55 -5.69
C THR A 445 -1.14 -24.50 -4.66
N ASN A 446 0.10 -24.97 -4.83
CA ASN A 446 0.68 -25.96 -3.95
C ASN A 446 1.06 -25.38 -2.58
N ALA A 447 1.52 -24.12 -2.53
CA ALA A 447 1.83 -23.43 -1.28
C ALA A 447 0.57 -23.17 -0.41
N PHE A 448 -0.57 -22.87 -1.05
CA PHE A 448 -1.79 -22.44 -0.35
C PHE A 448 -2.97 -23.42 -0.47
N GLN A 449 -2.72 -24.59 -1.05
CA GLN A 449 -3.68 -25.67 -1.27
C GLN A 449 -4.99 -25.20 -1.90
N ILE A 450 -4.88 -24.44 -2.99
CA ILE A 450 -6.06 -23.94 -3.70
C ILE A 450 -6.77 -25.12 -4.36
N SER A 451 -8.08 -25.22 -4.16
CA SER A 451 -8.89 -26.34 -4.61
C SER A 451 -10.25 -25.89 -5.13
N ALA A 452 -11.02 -26.83 -5.67
CA ALA A 452 -12.37 -26.53 -6.18
C ALA A 452 -13.32 -25.96 -5.13
N ASN A 453 -13.03 -26.11 -3.84
CA ASN A 453 -13.83 -25.56 -2.74
C ASN A 453 -13.57 -24.07 -2.50
N ASP A 454 -12.55 -23.49 -3.12
CA ASP A 454 -12.21 -22.09 -2.93
C ASP A 454 -13.07 -21.13 -3.75
N ARG A 455 -13.27 -19.95 -3.18
CA ARG A 455 -14.01 -18.82 -3.76
C ARG A 455 -13.09 -17.60 -3.66
N LEU A 456 -12.52 -17.19 -4.78
CA LEU A 456 -11.48 -16.17 -4.85
C LEU A 456 -12.12 -14.82 -5.20
N SER A 457 -11.85 -13.79 -4.38
CA SER A 457 -12.15 -12.42 -4.77
C SER A 457 -11.23 -11.97 -5.90
N MET A 458 -11.76 -11.25 -6.89
CA MET A 458 -10.96 -10.49 -7.84
C MET A 458 -11.29 -9.01 -7.71
N LEU A 459 -10.42 -8.30 -6.99
CA LEU A 459 -10.53 -6.85 -6.73
C LEU A 459 -9.58 -6.04 -7.63
N SER A 460 -8.52 -6.69 -8.11
CA SER A 460 -7.52 -6.09 -8.98
C SER A 460 -7.96 -6.17 -10.45
N SER A 461 -7.62 -5.13 -11.22
CA SER A 461 -7.80 -5.17 -12.67
C SER A 461 -6.96 -6.29 -13.31
N TYR A 462 -7.54 -7.01 -14.27
CA TYR A 462 -6.86 -8.02 -15.09
C TYR A 462 -5.79 -7.44 -16.02
N CYS A 463 -5.69 -6.10 -16.13
CA CYS A 463 -4.55 -5.43 -16.76
C CYS A 463 -3.24 -5.62 -16.00
N HIS A 464 -3.31 -6.07 -14.75
CA HIS A 464 -2.14 -6.27 -13.89
C HIS A 464 -1.96 -7.75 -13.56
N ILE A 465 -0.72 -8.12 -13.21
CA ILE A 465 -0.38 -9.50 -12.87
C ILE A 465 -1.20 -10.03 -11.69
N ALA A 466 -1.63 -9.16 -10.76
CA ALA A 466 -2.48 -9.52 -9.64
C ALA A 466 -3.84 -10.08 -10.08
N GLY A 467 -4.56 -9.38 -10.98
CA GLY A 467 -5.84 -9.86 -11.51
C GLY A 467 -5.67 -11.10 -12.40
N THR A 468 -4.58 -11.16 -13.18
CA THR A 468 -4.23 -12.35 -13.97
C THR A 468 -4.00 -13.58 -13.07
N ASN A 469 -3.34 -13.37 -11.93
CA ASN A 469 -3.09 -14.40 -10.93
C ASN A 469 -4.42 -14.90 -10.34
N ASP A 470 -5.36 -14.02 -9.99
CA ASP A 470 -6.66 -14.43 -9.44
C ASP A 470 -7.46 -15.26 -10.43
N ILE A 471 -7.52 -14.84 -11.69
CA ILE A 471 -8.20 -15.55 -12.78
C ILE A 471 -7.68 -16.99 -12.88
N PHE A 472 -6.38 -17.17 -13.03
CA PHE A 472 -5.85 -18.51 -13.27
C PHE A 472 -5.69 -19.34 -11.99
N ARG A 473 -5.54 -18.73 -10.81
CA ARG A 473 -5.60 -19.44 -9.52
C ARG A 473 -6.97 -20.05 -9.31
N ALA A 474 -8.03 -19.37 -9.75
CA ALA A 474 -9.38 -19.91 -9.70
C ALA A 474 -9.56 -21.02 -10.76
N LEU A 475 -9.47 -20.65 -12.04
CA LEU A 475 -9.88 -21.49 -13.16
C LEU A 475 -9.04 -22.76 -13.35
N LEU A 476 -7.76 -22.74 -12.97
CA LEU A 476 -6.87 -23.91 -13.18
C LEU A 476 -6.90 -24.91 -12.00
N ASN A 477 -7.75 -24.65 -11.00
CA ASN A 477 -7.92 -25.46 -9.80
C ASN A 477 -9.38 -25.84 -9.50
N GLY A 478 -10.33 -25.54 -10.40
CA GLY A 478 -11.75 -25.87 -10.21
C GLY A 478 -12.49 -24.94 -9.25
N ALA A 479 -11.82 -23.90 -8.76
CA ALA A 479 -12.35 -22.91 -7.82
C ALA A 479 -13.26 -21.90 -8.54
N MET A 480 -13.99 -21.09 -7.77
CA MET A 480 -14.84 -20.04 -8.30
C MET A 480 -14.14 -18.69 -8.25
N LEU A 481 -14.14 -17.96 -9.37
CA LEU A 481 -13.71 -16.56 -9.43
C LEU A 481 -14.90 -15.63 -9.20
N LEU A 482 -14.74 -14.65 -8.30
CA LEU A 482 -15.77 -13.69 -7.95
C LEU A 482 -15.23 -12.27 -8.13
N PRO A 483 -15.34 -11.69 -9.34
CA PRO A 483 -14.99 -10.29 -9.56
C PRO A 483 -15.91 -9.34 -8.81
N TYR A 484 -15.33 -8.32 -8.20
CA TYR A 484 -16.06 -7.21 -7.58
C TYR A 484 -15.63 -5.88 -8.22
N ARG A 485 -16.59 -5.18 -8.81
CA ARG A 485 -16.35 -3.92 -9.53
C ARG A 485 -16.29 -2.75 -8.55
N LEU A 486 -15.13 -2.58 -7.90
CA LEU A 486 -14.91 -1.56 -6.87
C LEU A 486 -15.33 -0.15 -7.29
N ARG A 487 -15.02 0.24 -8.54
CA ARG A 487 -15.34 1.59 -9.05
C ARG A 487 -16.84 1.86 -9.11
N GLU A 488 -17.63 0.84 -9.44
CA GLU A 488 -19.08 0.93 -9.58
C GLU A 488 -19.78 0.80 -8.23
N ARG A 489 -19.34 -0.16 -7.40
CA ARG A 489 -20.03 -0.58 -6.18
C ARG A 489 -19.49 0.07 -4.90
N GLY A 490 -18.33 0.71 -4.95
CA GLY A 490 -17.67 1.30 -3.78
C GLY A 490 -17.22 0.26 -2.75
N LEU A 491 -16.83 0.73 -1.57
CA LEU A 491 -16.27 -0.10 -0.50
C LEU A 491 -17.29 -0.62 0.51
N THR A 492 -18.41 0.07 0.71
CA THR A 492 -19.34 -0.27 1.80
C THR A 492 -20.03 -1.61 1.59
N ASP A 493 -20.37 -1.93 0.34
CA ASP A 493 -20.97 -3.22 0.01
C ASP A 493 -19.95 -4.36 -0.01
N LEU A 494 -18.64 -4.05 0.05
CA LEU A 494 -17.59 -5.06 -0.06
C LEU A 494 -17.61 -6.02 1.13
N ALA A 495 -17.79 -5.51 2.36
CA ALA A 495 -17.89 -6.36 3.56
C ALA A 495 -19.08 -7.34 3.46
N THR A 496 -20.27 -6.84 3.12
CA THR A 496 -21.47 -7.66 2.94
C THR A 496 -21.31 -8.65 1.78
N TRP A 497 -20.68 -8.24 0.69
CA TRP A 497 -20.39 -9.10 -0.45
C TRP A 497 -19.41 -10.24 -0.10
N LEU A 498 -18.35 -9.96 0.66
CA LEU A 498 -17.39 -10.98 1.12
C LEU A 498 -18.11 -12.10 1.89
N THR A 499 -19.05 -11.72 2.75
CA THR A 499 -19.86 -12.64 3.55
C THR A 499 -20.90 -13.39 2.71
N ASN A 500 -21.68 -12.68 1.89
CA ASN A 500 -22.74 -13.30 1.08
C ASN A 500 -22.18 -14.26 0.03
N GLU A 501 -21.07 -13.91 -0.60
CA GLU A 501 -20.37 -14.76 -1.55
C GLU A 501 -19.43 -15.76 -0.89
N LYS A 502 -19.37 -15.81 0.46
CA LYS A 502 -18.55 -16.75 1.24
C LYS A 502 -17.13 -16.86 0.71
N ILE A 503 -16.48 -15.72 0.51
CA ILE A 503 -15.12 -15.65 -0.03
C ILE A 503 -14.19 -16.46 0.88
N THR A 504 -13.35 -17.30 0.28
CA THR A 504 -12.35 -18.10 1.03
C THR A 504 -10.95 -17.52 0.90
N ILE A 505 -10.65 -16.91 -0.25
CA ILE A 505 -9.37 -16.27 -0.53
C ILE A 505 -9.63 -14.82 -0.94
N TYR A 506 -9.18 -13.90 -0.09
CA TYR A 506 -9.16 -12.47 -0.37
C TYR A 506 -7.79 -12.08 -0.95
N HIS A 507 -7.76 -11.25 -1.98
CA HIS A 507 -6.51 -10.74 -2.58
C HIS A 507 -6.62 -9.26 -2.95
N SER A 508 -5.71 -8.45 -2.40
CA SER A 508 -5.60 -7.02 -2.70
C SER A 508 -4.24 -6.45 -2.32
N GLY A 509 -4.05 -5.13 -2.49
CA GLY A 509 -2.94 -4.41 -1.86
C GLY A 509 -3.25 -4.04 -0.40
N PRO A 510 -2.23 -3.87 0.45
CA PRO A 510 -2.38 -3.42 1.84
C PRO A 510 -3.28 -2.19 2.01
N THR A 511 -3.21 -1.22 1.10
CA THR A 511 -4.05 -0.01 1.17
C THR A 511 -5.53 -0.34 1.07
N LEU A 512 -5.94 -1.09 0.06
CA LEU A 512 -7.35 -1.47 -0.08
C LEU A 512 -7.82 -2.30 1.13
N PHE A 513 -6.96 -3.17 1.65
CA PHE A 513 -7.26 -3.94 2.85
C PHE A 513 -7.53 -3.06 4.07
N ARG A 514 -6.69 -2.07 4.36
CA ARG A 514 -6.92 -1.11 5.47
C ARG A 514 -8.26 -0.40 5.34
N HIS A 515 -8.53 0.15 4.16
CA HIS A 515 -9.77 0.86 3.89
C HIS A 515 -11.00 -0.04 4.06
N LEU A 516 -10.94 -1.27 3.57
CA LEU A 516 -11.98 -2.26 3.79
C LEU A 516 -12.20 -2.53 5.28
N VAL A 517 -11.14 -2.81 6.04
CA VAL A 517 -11.29 -3.11 7.47
C VAL A 517 -11.89 -1.94 8.25
N HIS A 518 -11.59 -0.70 7.87
CA HIS A 518 -12.21 0.48 8.47
C HIS A 518 -13.72 0.64 8.16
N THR A 519 -14.26 -0.10 7.19
CA THR A 519 -15.72 -0.16 6.96
C THR A 519 -16.42 -1.20 7.82
N PHE A 520 -15.68 -2.07 8.51
CA PHE A 520 -16.27 -3.13 9.33
C PHE A 520 -16.92 -2.59 10.59
N ASN A 521 -18.07 -3.14 10.94
CA ASN A 521 -18.73 -2.96 12.22
C ASN A 521 -18.27 -4.05 13.20
N ASP A 522 -18.51 -3.83 14.50
CA ASP A 522 -18.15 -4.78 15.58
C ASP A 522 -18.78 -6.18 15.43
N HIS A 523 -19.81 -6.31 14.59
CA HIS A 523 -20.53 -7.56 14.33
C HIS A 523 -20.14 -8.24 13.01
N ASP A 524 -19.34 -7.58 12.16
CA ASP A 524 -18.91 -8.16 10.89
C ASP A 524 -17.88 -9.26 11.15
N THR A 525 -18.20 -10.47 10.69
CA THR A 525 -17.33 -11.64 10.83
C THR A 525 -17.16 -12.31 9.47
N PHE A 526 -15.95 -12.80 9.20
CA PHE A 526 -15.58 -13.42 7.92
C PHE A 526 -15.08 -14.85 8.13
N PRO A 527 -15.93 -15.79 8.60
CA PRO A 527 -15.51 -17.11 9.01
C PRO A 527 -15.00 -17.98 7.84
N ASP A 528 -15.48 -17.72 6.61
CA ASP A 528 -15.12 -18.48 5.42
C ASP A 528 -13.73 -18.09 4.87
N ILE A 529 -13.24 -16.87 5.16
CA ILE A 529 -11.94 -16.40 4.66
C ILE A 529 -10.84 -17.14 5.42
N ARG A 530 -10.13 -18.02 4.69
CA ARG A 530 -8.98 -18.79 5.19
C ARG A 530 -7.63 -18.19 4.80
N LEU A 531 -7.60 -17.35 3.77
CA LEU A 531 -6.37 -16.75 3.26
C LEU A 531 -6.62 -15.30 2.82
N ILE A 532 -5.82 -14.39 3.37
CA ILE A 532 -5.72 -13.00 2.93
C ILE A 532 -4.35 -12.84 2.27
N HIS A 533 -4.35 -12.63 0.97
CA HIS A 533 -3.14 -12.38 0.19
C HIS A 533 -2.99 -10.88 -0.01
N LEU A 534 -1.94 -10.29 0.55
CA LEU A 534 -1.58 -8.89 0.33
C LEU A 534 -0.24 -8.80 -0.41
N GLY A 535 -0.15 -7.89 -1.37
CA GLY A 535 1.08 -7.65 -2.11
C GLY A 535 1.03 -6.40 -2.97
N GLY A 536 2.20 -6.03 -3.51
CA GLY A 536 2.35 -4.84 -4.35
C GLY A 536 2.57 -3.53 -3.59
N GLU A 537 2.51 -3.55 -2.25
CA GLU A 537 2.92 -2.45 -1.36
C GLU A 537 3.61 -3.03 -0.11
N PRO A 538 4.43 -2.25 0.61
CA PRO A 538 4.91 -2.65 1.93
C PRO A 538 3.73 -2.89 2.88
N LEU A 539 3.82 -3.95 3.65
CA LEU A 539 2.85 -4.27 4.70
C LEU A 539 3.32 -3.68 6.04
N ALA A 540 2.42 -3.01 6.75
CA ALA A 540 2.69 -2.42 8.06
C ALA A 540 2.23 -3.32 9.21
N GLN A 541 2.80 -3.14 10.40
CA GLN A 541 2.36 -3.85 11.61
C GLN A 541 0.91 -3.54 12.00
N SER A 542 0.42 -2.34 11.67
CA SER A 542 -0.99 -1.98 11.82
C SER A 542 -1.90 -2.90 11.01
N ASP A 543 -1.49 -3.30 9.80
CA ASP A 543 -2.28 -4.19 8.94
C ASP A 543 -2.41 -5.58 9.56
N VAL A 544 -1.32 -6.06 10.18
CA VAL A 544 -1.32 -7.33 10.92
C VAL A 544 -2.21 -7.25 12.15
N THR A 545 -2.25 -6.09 12.81
CA THR A 545 -3.16 -5.84 13.94
C THR A 545 -4.61 -5.88 13.49
N LEU A 546 -4.95 -5.16 12.42
CA LEU A 546 -6.29 -5.15 11.81
C LEU A 546 -6.72 -6.56 11.38
N PHE A 547 -5.80 -7.31 10.75
CA PHE A 547 -6.04 -8.70 10.40
C PHE A 547 -6.44 -9.56 11.61
N ARG A 548 -5.71 -9.47 12.72
CA ARG A 548 -6.00 -10.25 13.94
C ARG A 548 -7.29 -9.85 14.64
N GLN A 549 -7.72 -8.61 14.46
CA GLN A 549 -8.94 -8.10 15.07
C GLN A 549 -10.20 -8.63 14.39
N HIS A 550 -10.18 -8.80 13.06
CA HIS A 550 -11.40 -9.05 12.27
C HIS A 550 -11.50 -10.43 11.64
N PHE A 551 -10.39 -11.19 11.55
CA PHE A 551 -10.38 -12.49 10.89
C PHE A 551 -10.12 -13.63 11.87
N SER A 552 -10.61 -14.82 11.51
CA SER A 552 -10.55 -15.99 12.38
C SER A 552 -9.11 -16.44 12.65
N GLU A 553 -8.90 -17.17 13.75
CA GLU A 553 -7.58 -17.73 14.09
C GLU A 553 -7.05 -18.73 13.05
N ASN A 554 -7.94 -19.31 12.25
CA ASN A 554 -7.62 -20.23 11.16
C ASN A 554 -7.28 -19.50 9.85
N CYS A 555 -7.54 -18.19 9.77
CA CYS A 555 -7.15 -17.39 8.62
C CYS A 555 -5.64 -17.14 8.66
N VAL A 556 -5.02 -17.13 7.48
CA VAL A 556 -3.61 -16.80 7.30
C VAL A 556 -3.50 -15.54 6.46
N LEU A 557 -2.69 -14.59 6.93
CA LEU A 557 -2.28 -13.41 6.19
C LEU A 557 -0.95 -13.69 5.49
N LEU A 558 -0.93 -13.51 4.18
CA LEU A 558 0.24 -13.65 3.32
C LEU A 558 0.70 -12.28 2.88
N ASN A 559 1.93 -11.91 3.23
CA ASN A 559 2.65 -10.80 2.64
C ASN A 559 3.50 -11.31 1.47
N ASN A 560 3.23 -10.82 0.26
CA ASN A 560 3.89 -11.26 -0.96
C ASN A 560 4.63 -10.10 -1.65
N LEU A 561 5.91 -10.32 -1.93
CA LEU A 561 6.71 -9.43 -2.77
C LEU A 561 6.84 -10.02 -4.18
N GLY A 562 6.49 -9.21 -5.17
CA GLY A 562 6.52 -9.59 -6.58
C GLY A 562 6.70 -8.40 -7.53
N CYS A 563 6.94 -8.71 -8.79
CA CYS A 563 6.96 -7.75 -9.90
C CYS A 563 6.20 -8.32 -11.10
N THR A 564 5.83 -7.51 -12.09
CA THR A 564 5.14 -8.05 -13.28
C THR A 564 6.01 -9.07 -14.02
N GLU A 565 7.34 -8.90 -14.03
CA GLU A 565 8.30 -9.72 -14.77
C GLU A 565 8.49 -11.15 -14.24
N LEU A 566 7.98 -11.47 -13.04
CA LEU A 566 8.03 -12.84 -12.46
C LEU A 566 6.82 -13.21 -11.60
N SER A 567 6.04 -12.23 -11.17
CA SER A 567 5.05 -12.28 -10.08
C SER A 567 5.69 -12.45 -8.70
N GLY A 568 4.97 -13.04 -7.73
CA GLY A 568 5.41 -13.27 -6.36
C GLY A 568 6.66 -14.16 -6.27
N TYR A 569 7.72 -13.64 -5.66
CA TYR A 569 9.02 -14.32 -5.53
C TYR A 569 9.51 -14.48 -4.08
N ARG A 570 8.98 -13.68 -3.15
CA ARG A 570 9.13 -13.86 -1.70
C ARG A 570 7.78 -13.82 -1.00
N GLN A 571 7.62 -14.67 0.01
CA GLN A 571 6.38 -14.78 0.77
C GLN A 571 6.64 -14.88 2.27
N TYR A 572 5.81 -14.20 3.07
CA TYR A 572 5.81 -14.29 4.52
C TYR A 572 4.39 -14.57 5.02
N LEU A 573 4.23 -15.64 5.79
CA LEU A 573 2.93 -16.08 6.31
C LEU A 573 2.79 -15.67 7.77
N ILE A 574 1.63 -15.15 8.09
CA ILE A 574 1.29 -14.58 9.39
C ILE A 574 -0.04 -15.19 9.83
N ASN A 575 -0.02 -15.85 10.98
CA ASN A 575 -1.21 -16.35 11.66
C ASN A 575 -1.40 -15.62 13.00
N ALA A 576 -2.41 -16.05 13.77
CA ALA A 576 -2.73 -15.49 15.09
C ALA A 576 -1.55 -15.55 16.08
N THR A 577 -0.63 -16.52 15.93
CA THR A 577 0.48 -16.77 16.87
C THR A 577 1.84 -16.26 16.38
N THR A 578 1.92 -15.71 15.18
CA THR A 578 3.19 -15.24 14.58
C THR A 578 3.73 -14.01 15.33
N THR A 579 4.96 -14.04 15.82
CA THR A 579 5.59 -12.88 16.48
C THR A 579 6.42 -12.08 15.48
N LEU A 580 6.10 -10.78 15.31
CA LEU A 580 6.92 -9.87 14.53
C LEU A 580 8.05 -9.30 15.39
N GLN A 581 9.26 -9.25 14.85
CA GLN A 581 10.44 -8.74 15.57
C GLN A 581 10.70 -7.24 15.35
N SER A 582 10.00 -6.61 14.41
CA SER A 582 10.14 -5.19 14.10
C SER A 582 8.83 -4.62 13.56
N ASN A 583 8.76 -3.30 13.41
CA ASN A 583 7.61 -2.61 12.80
C ASN A 583 7.50 -2.90 11.28
N ALA A 584 8.62 -3.21 10.63
CA ALA A 584 8.62 -3.62 9.22
C ALA A 584 8.20 -5.09 9.12
N VAL A 585 7.14 -5.36 8.36
CA VAL A 585 6.72 -6.74 8.11
C VAL A 585 7.62 -7.34 7.04
N PRO A 586 8.32 -8.45 7.32
CA PRO A 586 9.20 -9.06 6.34
C PRO A 586 8.43 -9.49 5.09
N VAL A 587 9.12 -9.44 3.94
CA VAL A 587 8.60 -10.01 2.68
C VAL A 587 8.91 -11.50 2.57
N GLY A 588 9.77 -12.00 3.47
CA GLY A 588 9.84 -13.41 3.81
C GLY A 588 10.80 -14.23 2.96
N TYR A 589 10.38 -15.44 2.65
CA TYR A 589 11.24 -16.56 2.23
C TYR A 589 11.08 -16.88 0.74
N PRO A 590 12.08 -17.56 0.14
CA PRO A 590 12.00 -18.00 -1.25
C PRO A 590 10.74 -18.77 -1.59
N THR A 591 10.29 -18.54 -2.81
CA THR A 591 9.33 -19.40 -3.51
C THR A 591 10.09 -20.34 -4.44
N GLU A 592 9.50 -21.48 -4.79
CA GLU A 592 10.16 -22.53 -5.57
C GLU A 592 10.67 -22.02 -6.95
N ASP A 593 11.81 -22.57 -7.38
CA ASP A 593 12.50 -22.24 -8.63
C ASP A 593 12.85 -20.76 -8.84
N ILE A 594 12.99 -19.99 -7.76
CA ILE A 594 13.52 -18.61 -7.79
C ILE A 594 14.66 -18.46 -6.80
N GLN A 595 15.81 -18.03 -7.32
CA GLN A 595 16.89 -17.50 -6.50
C GLN A 595 16.76 -15.98 -6.43
N VAL A 596 16.98 -15.42 -5.24
CA VAL A 596 17.06 -13.97 -5.04
C VAL A 596 18.48 -13.67 -4.59
N LEU A 597 19.16 -12.86 -5.39
CA LEU A 597 20.50 -12.36 -5.15
C LEU A 597 20.41 -10.91 -4.68
N LEU A 598 21.34 -10.50 -3.82
CA LEU A 598 21.52 -9.11 -3.45
C LEU A 598 22.88 -8.66 -3.98
N LEU A 599 22.86 -7.73 -4.94
CA LEU A 599 24.06 -7.27 -5.63
C LEU A 599 24.37 -5.80 -5.31
N ASP A 600 25.64 -5.43 -5.25
CA ASP A 600 26.07 -4.04 -5.18
C ASP A 600 26.07 -3.34 -6.56
N GLU A 601 26.60 -2.12 -6.61
CA GLU A 601 26.71 -1.34 -7.86
C GLU A 601 27.68 -1.95 -8.87
N GLN A 602 28.66 -2.73 -8.41
CA GLN A 602 29.64 -3.44 -9.23
C GLN A 602 29.06 -4.75 -9.79
N GLY A 603 27.94 -5.21 -9.22
CA GLY A 603 27.29 -6.46 -9.60
C GLY A 603 27.75 -7.66 -8.76
N ASP A 604 28.53 -7.42 -7.70
CA ASP A 604 29.03 -8.44 -6.79
C ASP A 604 28.01 -8.71 -5.68
N ALA A 605 27.97 -9.94 -5.18
CA ALA A 605 27.05 -10.33 -4.12
C ALA A 605 27.42 -9.67 -2.77
N VAL A 606 26.44 -9.09 -2.07
CA VAL A 606 26.65 -8.49 -0.75
C VAL A 606 26.49 -9.52 0.38
N PRO A 607 27.19 -9.38 1.51
CA PRO A 607 27.05 -10.30 2.63
C PRO A 607 25.71 -10.11 3.38
N THR A 608 25.23 -11.17 4.04
CA THR A 608 24.03 -11.15 4.89
C THR A 608 24.03 -9.96 5.86
N GLY A 609 22.88 -9.30 6.01
CA GLY A 609 22.73 -8.08 6.79
C GLY A 609 23.16 -6.79 6.09
N SER A 610 23.73 -6.87 4.87
CA SER A 610 24.09 -5.68 4.09
C SER A 610 23.03 -5.38 3.01
N PRO A 611 22.67 -4.11 2.80
CA PRO A 611 21.79 -3.72 1.70
C PRO A 611 22.39 -4.04 0.32
N GLY A 612 21.57 -4.53 -0.60
CA GLY A 612 21.90 -4.72 -2.00
C GLY A 612 20.67 -4.62 -2.90
N GLU A 613 20.88 -4.51 -4.21
CA GLU A 613 19.83 -4.61 -5.22
C GLU A 613 19.33 -6.04 -5.32
N ILE A 614 18.00 -6.19 -5.24
CA ILE A 614 17.29 -7.44 -5.44
C ILE A 614 17.36 -7.81 -6.93
N VAL A 615 18.03 -8.93 -7.21
CA VAL A 615 18.12 -9.54 -8.54
C VAL A 615 17.52 -10.93 -8.48
N LEU A 616 16.58 -11.20 -9.37
CA LEU A 616 15.88 -12.48 -9.45
C LEU A 616 16.59 -13.37 -10.45
N SER A 617 16.82 -14.63 -10.12
CA SER A 617 17.24 -15.64 -11.09
C SER A 617 16.25 -16.80 -11.14
N SER A 618 15.78 -17.12 -12.34
CA SER A 618 14.80 -18.17 -12.59
C SER A 618 14.73 -18.53 -14.08
N PRO A 619 14.39 -19.78 -14.46
CA PRO A 619 14.08 -20.10 -15.84
C PRO A 619 12.68 -19.61 -16.25
N TYR A 620 11.85 -19.17 -15.29
CA TYR A 620 10.45 -18.79 -15.51
C TYR A 620 10.20 -17.28 -15.48
N LEU A 621 11.25 -16.45 -15.59
CA LEU A 621 11.10 -15.02 -15.85
C LEU A 621 10.28 -14.76 -17.12
N ALA A 622 9.58 -13.62 -17.16
CA ALA A 622 8.92 -13.11 -18.37
C ALA A 622 9.88 -13.12 -19.56
N LEU A 623 9.36 -13.25 -20.78
CA LEU A 623 10.18 -13.34 -21.98
C LEU A 623 10.94 -12.03 -22.24
N GLY A 624 10.40 -10.90 -21.78
CA GLY A 624 10.99 -9.58 -21.90
C GLY A 624 9.90 -8.52 -22.07
N TYR A 625 10.25 -7.43 -22.74
CA TYR A 625 9.30 -6.37 -23.08
C TYR A 625 8.94 -6.41 -24.58
N TRP A 626 7.64 -6.33 -24.89
CA TRP A 626 7.10 -6.41 -26.24
C TRP A 626 7.72 -5.34 -27.15
N ARG A 627 8.32 -5.75 -28.27
CA ARG A 627 8.98 -4.85 -29.24
C ARG A 627 9.93 -3.81 -28.60
N ARG A 628 10.61 -4.18 -27.52
CA ARG A 628 11.59 -3.34 -26.81
C ARG A 628 12.86 -4.14 -26.45
N PRO A 629 13.71 -4.46 -27.44
CA PRO A 629 14.93 -5.24 -27.21
C PRO A 629 15.91 -4.52 -26.26
N ASP A 630 16.06 -3.20 -26.38
CA ASP A 630 17.00 -2.43 -25.55
C ASP A 630 16.59 -2.46 -24.06
N ALA A 631 15.31 -2.23 -23.78
CA ALA A 631 14.79 -2.33 -22.41
C ALA A 631 14.90 -3.76 -21.87
N THR A 632 14.70 -4.77 -22.73
CA THR A 632 14.83 -6.17 -22.36
C THR A 632 16.27 -6.51 -21.99
N GLN A 633 17.25 -6.10 -22.81
CA GLN A 633 18.67 -6.33 -22.54
C GLN A 633 19.17 -5.57 -21.30
N SER A 634 18.58 -4.41 -20.99
CA SER A 634 18.92 -3.64 -19.79
C SER A 634 18.40 -4.29 -18.51
N GLY A 635 17.21 -4.93 -18.55
CA GLY A 635 16.58 -5.52 -17.37
C GLY A 635 16.89 -7.01 -17.17
N PHE A 636 17.07 -7.75 -18.27
CA PHE A 636 17.23 -9.20 -18.30
C PHE A 636 18.60 -9.59 -18.84
N SER A 637 19.24 -10.55 -18.18
CA SER A 637 20.53 -11.12 -18.59
C SER A 637 20.54 -12.64 -18.40
N ASN A 638 21.50 -13.34 -18.99
CA ASN A 638 21.69 -14.76 -18.68
C ASN A 638 22.27 -14.91 -17.27
N ASP A 639 21.89 -15.96 -16.55
CA ASP A 639 22.52 -16.27 -15.28
C ASP A 639 23.89 -16.96 -15.51
N PRO A 640 25.02 -16.37 -15.10
CA PRO A 640 26.33 -17.00 -15.20
C PRO A 640 26.47 -18.27 -14.34
N ASP A 641 25.74 -18.37 -13.23
CA ASP A 641 25.87 -19.44 -12.24
C ASP A 641 24.89 -20.60 -12.50
N ASN A 642 23.83 -20.36 -13.27
CA ASN A 642 22.79 -21.35 -13.58
C ASN A 642 22.55 -21.41 -15.10
N PRO A 643 23.22 -22.32 -15.84
CA PRO A 643 23.04 -22.44 -17.29
C PRO A 643 21.58 -22.63 -17.70
N GLY A 644 21.12 -21.80 -18.65
CA GLY A 644 19.73 -21.81 -19.14
C GLY A 644 18.77 -20.96 -18.30
N TRP A 645 19.19 -20.42 -17.15
CA TRP A 645 18.40 -19.46 -16.38
C TRP A 645 18.71 -18.03 -16.82
N ARG A 646 17.80 -17.12 -16.47
CA ARG A 646 17.99 -15.69 -16.67
C ARG A 646 17.95 -14.96 -15.34
N ARG A 647 18.63 -13.82 -15.28
CA ARG A 647 18.56 -12.84 -14.20
C ARG A 647 17.71 -11.64 -14.61
N TYR A 648 16.95 -11.10 -13.67
CA TYR A 648 16.20 -9.85 -13.81
C TYR A 648 16.55 -8.90 -12.66
N ARG A 649 16.97 -7.68 -12.98
CA ARG A 649 17.24 -6.62 -11.99
C ARG A 649 15.94 -5.93 -11.65
N THR A 650 15.45 -6.08 -10.42
CA THR A 650 14.12 -5.53 -10.08
C THR A 650 14.16 -4.03 -9.93
N GLY A 651 15.29 -3.47 -9.48
CA GLY A 651 15.45 -2.10 -9.01
C GLY A 651 15.05 -1.89 -7.54
N ASP A 652 14.67 -2.95 -6.84
CA ASP A 652 14.36 -2.93 -5.41
C ASP A 652 15.64 -3.14 -4.58
N LEU A 653 15.64 -2.62 -3.36
CA LEU A 653 16.71 -2.80 -2.38
C LEU A 653 16.21 -3.64 -1.22
N GLY A 654 17.09 -4.46 -0.67
CA GLY A 654 16.80 -5.27 0.51
C GLY A 654 18.06 -5.84 1.16
N TYR A 655 17.87 -6.53 2.28
CA TYR A 655 18.93 -7.30 2.92
C TYR A 655 18.37 -8.59 3.53
N PHE A 656 19.21 -9.62 3.59
CA PHE A 656 18.85 -10.87 4.26
C PHE A 656 19.13 -10.80 5.76
N LEU A 657 18.20 -11.34 6.55
CA LEU A 657 18.42 -11.73 7.93
C LEU A 657 19.22 -13.05 7.99
N PRO A 658 19.83 -13.39 9.15
CA PRO A 658 20.61 -14.62 9.31
C PRO A 658 19.83 -15.92 9.00
N ASP A 659 18.51 -15.90 9.13
CA ASP A 659 17.61 -17.02 8.83
C ASP A 659 17.17 -17.09 7.35
N GLY A 660 17.70 -16.22 6.49
CA GLY A 660 17.37 -16.15 5.07
C GLY A 660 16.11 -15.36 4.73
N CYS A 661 15.43 -14.79 5.74
CA CYS A 661 14.29 -13.91 5.53
C CYS A 661 14.74 -12.59 4.88
N LEU A 662 14.02 -12.14 3.85
CA LEU A 662 14.32 -10.88 3.15
C LEU A 662 13.57 -9.71 3.80
N ILE A 663 14.29 -8.64 4.07
CA ILE A 663 13.74 -7.33 4.43
C ILE A 663 13.81 -6.42 3.20
N TYR A 664 12.68 -5.81 2.87
CA TYR A 664 12.56 -4.85 1.77
C TYR A 664 12.85 -3.43 2.27
N LEU A 665 13.69 -2.70 1.55
CA LEU A 665 14.13 -1.33 1.89
C LEU A 665 13.55 -0.25 0.96
N GLY A 666 12.77 -0.65 -0.06
CA GLY A 666 12.26 0.27 -1.07
C GLY A 666 13.03 0.23 -2.39
N ARG A 667 12.72 1.20 -3.26
CA ARG A 667 13.31 1.33 -4.60
C ARG A 667 14.67 2.02 -4.62
N LYS A 668 15.59 1.61 -5.50
CA LYS A 668 16.82 2.39 -5.77
C LYS A 668 16.57 3.62 -6.65
N ASP A 669 15.48 3.60 -7.41
CA ASP A 669 15.04 4.65 -8.31
C ASP A 669 13.83 5.41 -7.74
N PHE A 670 13.26 6.31 -8.54
CA PHE A 670 12.10 7.14 -8.17
C PHE A 670 10.76 6.48 -8.49
N GLN A 671 10.72 5.19 -8.82
CA GLN A 671 9.44 4.48 -8.92
C GLN A 671 8.79 4.42 -7.55
N VAL A 672 7.46 4.44 -7.57
CA VAL A 672 6.64 4.37 -6.36
C VAL A 672 5.54 3.33 -6.54
N GLN A 673 5.12 2.74 -5.42
CA GLN A 673 3.93 1.87 -5.36
C GLN A 673 2.78 2.71 -4.84
N VAL A 674 1.78 2.95 -5.69
CA VAL A 674 0.60 3.75 -5.34
C VAL A 674 -0.61 2.84 -5.43
N ARG A 675 -1.25 2.52 -4.29
CA ARG A 675 -2.43 1.65 -4.20
C ARG A 675 -2.21 0.27 -4.85
N GLY A 676 -1.00 -0.27 -4.70
CA GLY A 676 -0.57 -1.54 -5.28
C GLY A 676 -0.16 -1.48 -6.76
N TYR A 677 -0.22 -0.31 -7.39
CA TYR A 677 0.23 -0.11 -8.77
C TYR A 677 1.68 0.36 -8.81
N ARG A 678 2.49 -0.25 -9.70
CA ARG A 678 3.85 0.21 -10.00
C ARG A 678 3.76 1.44 -10.90
N VAL A 679 4.17 2.59 -10.37
CA VAL A 679 4.14 3.89 -11.06
C VAL A 679 5.55 4.41 -11.30
N GLU A 680 5.89 4.61 -12.57
CA GLU A 680 7.07 5.34 -13.01
C GLU A 680 6.75 6.84 -13.03
N VAL A 681 7.30 7.60 -12.08
CA VAL A 681 7.04 9.05 -11.98
C VAL A 681 7.45 9.82 -13.25
N ALA A 682 8.41 9.27 -14.01
CA ALA A 682 8.85 9.82 -15.29
C ALA A 682 7.74 9.85 -16.35
N GLU A 683 6.76 8.94 -16.32
CA GLU A 683 5.60 8.98 -17.23
C GLU A 683 4.67 10.13 -16.92
N ILE A 684 4.54 10.48 -15.64
CA ILE A 684 3.79 11.67 -15.20
C ILE A 684 4.55 12.94 -15.58
N GLU A 685 5.85 12.97 -15.31
CA GLU A 685 6.74 14.08 -15.68
C GLU A 685 6.70 14.33 -17.19
N ALA A 686 6.79 13.30 -18.02
CA ALA A 686 6.71 13.40 -19.47
C ALA A 686 5.35 13.95 -19.95
N ALA A 687 4.24 13.46 -19.37
CA ALA A 687 2.91 13.98 -19.69
C ALA A 687 2.80 15.47 -19.35
N LEU A 688 3.25 15.89 -18.15
CA LEU A 688 3.25 17.29 -17.71
C LEU A 688 4.17 18.17 -18.55
N LEU A 689 5.34 17.69 -18.98
CA LEU A 689 6.25 18.44 -19.87
C LEU A 689 5.65 18.67 -21.27
N ASN A 690 4.73 17.80 -21.71
CA ASN A 690 4.00 18.02 -22.96
C ASN A 690 2.91 19.11 -22.83
N TYR A 691 2.57 19.54 -21.60
CA TYR A 691 1.67 20.67 -21.40
C TYR A 691 2.39 21.99 -21.69
N SER A 692 1.89 22.74 -22.68
CA SER A 692 2.59 23.90 -23.26
C SER A 692 2.93 25.06 -22.30
N HIS A 693 2.46 25.01 -21.05
CA HIS A 693 2.69 26.05 -20.03
C HIS A 693 3.62 25.60 -18.89
N ILE A 694 4.16 24.37 -18.94
CA ILE A 694 5.13 23.86 -17.97
C ILE A 694 6.54 23.94 -18.57
N LYS A 695 7.48 24.52 -17.81
CA LYS A 695 8.89 24.62 -18.18
C LYS A 695 9.70 23.42 -17.67
N GLU A 696 9.53 23.09 -16.39
CA GLU A 696 10.21 21.99 -15.72
C GLU A 696 9.25 21.32 -14.75
N VAL A 697 9.44 20.02 -14.51
CA VAL A 697 8.64 19.27 -13.56
C VAL A 697 9.47 18.17 -12.90
N ALA A 698 9.16 17.89 -11.64
CA ALA A 698 9.60 16.69 -10.95
C ALA A 698 8.43 16.12 -10.15
N VAL A 699 8.24 14.81 -10.20
CA VAL A 699 7.19 14.12 -9.44
C VAL A 699 7.82 13.25 -8.37
N LYS A 700 7.23 13.28 -7.17
CA LYS A 700 7.70 12.52 -6.01
C LYS A 700 6.53 11.93 -5.24
N GLY A 701 6.69 10.70 -4.76
CA GLY A 701 5.78 10.10 -3.80
C GLY A 701 6.11 10.57 -2.37
N HIS A 702 5.09 10.97 -1.64
CA HIS A 702 5.16 11.33 -0.22
C HIS A 702 4.27 10.39 0.58
N ASP A 703 4.78 9.85 1.68
CA ASP A 703 3.97 9.08 2.62
C ASP A 703 3.07 10.05 3.40
N ASN A 704 1.77 9.79 3.46
CA ASN A 704 0.86 10.51 4.36
C ASN A 704 0.94 9.96 5.80
N ALA A 705 0.20 10.57 6.73
CA ALA A 705 0.13 10.13 8.13
C ALA A 705 -0.29 8.65 8.31
N GLN A 706 -0.96 8.06 7.32
CA GLN A 706 -1.39 6.66 7.30
C GLN A 706 -0.40 5.72 6.59
N GLY A 707 0.74 6.23 6.11
CA GLY A 707 1.77 5.45 5.40
C GLY A 707 1.43 5.17 3.93
N GLU A 708 0.47 5.88 3.34
CA GLU A 708 0.12 5.79 1.93
C GLU A 708 0.95 6.74 1.08
N VAL A 709 1.44 6.24 -0.04
CA VAL A 709 2.14 7.06 -1.01
C VAL A 709 1.15 7.93 -1.79
N ARG A 710 1.29 9.25 -1.68
CA ARG A 710 0.62 10.25 -2.51
C ARG A 710 1.59 10.89 -3.48
N LEU A 711 1.19 11.04 -4.73
CA LEU A 711 1.99 11.69 -5.76
C LEU A 711 1.86 13.21 -5.65
N VAL A 712 2.99 13.92 -5.57
CA VAL A 712 3.07 15.38 -5.62
C VAL A 712 3.90 15.78 -6.84
N ALA A 713 3.34 16.65 -7.68
CA ALA A 713 4.04 17.22 -8.83
C ALA A 713 4.58 18.61 -8.49
N TYR A 714 5.89 18.76 -8.58
CA TYR A 714 6.60 20.02 -8.39
C TYR A 714 6.82 20.66 -9.76
N ILE A 715 6.11 21.74 -10.04
CA ILE A 715 6.03 22.35 -11.37
C ILE A 715 6.72 23.71 -11.38
N VAL A 716 7.47 24.00 -12.44
CA VAL A 716 7.97 25.34 -12.76
C VAL A 716 7.19 25.82 -13.98
N PRO A 717 6.25 26.75 -13.83
CA PRO A 717 5.50 27.31 -14.96
C PRO A 717 6.40 28.09 -15.92
N LEU A 718 5.99 28.20 -17.18
CA LEU A 718 6.62 29.11 -18.14
C LEU A 718 6.36 30.56 -17.72
N ALA A 719 7.35 31.42 -17.91
CA ALA A 719 7.26 32.83 -17.51
C ALA A 719 6.05 33.52 -18.17
N GLY A 720 5.24 34.20 -17.38
CA GLY A 720 4.04 34.91 -17.84
C GLY A 720 2.82 34.01 -18.09
N THR A 721 2.87 32.73 -17.73
CA THR A 721 1.72 31.82 -17.78
C THR A 721 1.11 31.63 -16.39
N THR A 722 -0.21 31.52 -16.35
CA THR A 722 -0.96 31.06 -15.18
C THR A 722 -1.59 29.73 -15.55
N VAL A 723 -1.32 28.72 -14.73
CA VAL A 723 -1.89 27.38 -14.89
C VAL A 723 -2.53 27.01 -13.57
N THR A 724 -3.78 26.56 -13.59
CA THR A 724 -4.49 26.12 -12.36
C THR A 724 -4.28 24.63 -12.09
N ASP A 725 -4.54 24.19 -10.85
CA ASP A 725 -4.42 22.77 -10.50
C ASP A 725 -5.48 21.95 -11.24
N GLU A 726 -6.68 22.51 -11.40
CA GLU A 726 -7.79 21.90 -12.12
C GLU A 726 -7.45 21.70 -13.61
N GLU A 727 -6.78 22.66 -14.26
CA GLU A 727 -6.33 22.53 -15.65
C GLU A 727 -5.35 21.36 -15.82
N LEU A 728 -4.36 21.25 -14.92
CA LEU A 728 -3.37 20.17 -14.96
C LEU A 728 -3.98 18.81 -14.65
N TYR A 729 -4.87 18.76 -13.67
CA TYR A 729 -5.61 17.56 -13.33
C TYR A 729 -6.43 17.06 -14.53
N CYS A 730 -7.24 17.94 -15.13
CA CYS A 730 -8.05 17.63 -16.31
C CYS A 730 -7.18 17.17 -17.50
N TYR A 731 -6.05 17.83 -17.74
CA TYR A 731 -5.12 17.47 -18.81
C TYR A 731 -4.46 16.10 -18.58
N LEU A 732 -4.04 15.79 -17.35
CA LEU A 732 -3.45 14.50 -17.01
C LEU A 732 -4.46 13.36 -17.07
N LYS A 733 -5.71 13.60 -16.65
CA LYS A 733 -6.80 12.61 -16.70
C LYS A 733 -7.13 12.14 -18.12
N GLN A 734 -6.83 12.96 -19.13
CA GLN A 734 -7.00 12.58 -20.54
C GLN A 734 -5.91 11.61 -21.04
N GLN A 735 -4.77 11.52 -20.35
CA GLN A 735 -3.58 10.80 -20.81
C GLN A 735 -3.20 9.62 -19.93
N LEU A 736 -3.37 9.75 -18.61
CA LEU A 736 -2.87 8.81 -17.62
C LEU A 736 -4.02 8.15 -16.85
N PRO A 737 -3.87 6.89 -16.41
CA PRO A 737 -4.80 6.27 -15.49
C PRO A 737 -4.93 7.06 -14.18
N ASP A 738 -6.09 6.97 -13.52
CA ASP A 738 -6.40 7.75 -12.30
C ASP A 738 -5.36 7.59 -11.17
N TYR A 739 -4.76 6.40 -11.01
CA TYR A 739 -3.76 6.14 -9.97
C TYR A 739 -2.40 6.82 -10.22
N MET A 740 -2.18 7.37 -11.42
CA MET A 740 -0.97 8.11 -11.79
C MET A 740 -1.15 9.62 -11.69
N ILE A 741 -2.36 10.12 -11.46
CA ILE A 741 -2.61 11.56 -11.37
C ILE A 741 -2.10 12.05 -10.01
N PRO A 742 -1.19 13.07 -9.96
CA PRO A 742 -0.76 13.69 -8.73
C PRO A 742 -1.94 14.23 -7.92
N ALA A 743 -1.91 13.99 -6.61
CA ALA A 743 -2.89 14.54 -5.68
C ALA A 743 -2.70 16.05 -5.46
N ARG A 744 -1.48 16.57 -5.72
CA ARG A 744 -1.14 17.99 -5.52
C ARG A 744 -0.15 18.49 -6.55
N PHE A 745 -0.25 19.77 -6.91
CA PHE A 745 0.67 20.48 -7.79
C PHE A 745 1.35 21.66 -7.06
N LYS A 746 2.62 21.49 -6.69
CA LYS A 746 3.40 22.52 -5.99
C LYS A 746 4.20 23.36 -6.97
N ARG A 747 3.91 24.65 -7.05
CA ARG A 747 4.61 25.59 -7.94
C ARG A 747 5.93 26.02 -7.31
N LEU A 748 7.01 25.92 -8.07
CA LEU A 748 8.36 26.35 -7.71
C LEU A 748 8.86 27.40 -8.70
N THR A 749 9.78 28.26 -8.26
CA THR A 749 10.50 29.19 -9.14
C THR A 749 11.56 28.47 -9.98
N ALA A 750 12.16 27.41 -9.43
CA ALA A 750 13.08 26.49 -10.09
C ALA A 750 13.09 25.15 -9.36
N LEU A 751 13.40 24.06 -10.07
CA LEU A 751 13.64 22.77 -9.41
C LEU A 751 14.96 22.84 -8.62
N PRO A 752 15.02 22.28 -7.40
CA PRO A 752 16.27 22.14 -6.68
C PRO A 752 17.20 21.21 -7.47
N LEU A 753 18.47 21.57 -7.58
CA LEU A 753 19.48 20.80 -8.31
C LEU A 753 20.58 20.34 -7.34
N THR A 754 21.06 19.13 -7.56
CA THR A 754 22.30 18.61 -6.97
C THR A 754 23.51 19.40 -7.50
N PRO A 755 24.68 19.34 -6.85
CA PRO A 755 25.91 19.96 -7.36
C PRO A 755 26.30 19.53 -8.79
N ASN A 756 25.81 18.38 -9.24
CA ASN A 756 26.02 17.84 -10.58
C ASN A 756 24.95 18.28 -11.60
N GLY A 757 24.07 19.22 -11.25
CA GLY A 757 23.05 19.78 -12.15
C GLY A 757 21.84 18.89 -12.42
N LYS A 758 21.70 17.75 -11.72
CA LYS A 758 20.49 16.91 -11.76
C LYS A 758 19.47 17.36 -10.73
N VAL A 759 18.18 17.17 -10.97
CA VAL A 759 17.11 17.46 -10.00
C VAL A 759 17.37 16.73 -8.68
N ASP A 760 17.43 17.50 -7.59
CA ASP A 760 17.52 17.00 -6.22
C ASP A 760 16.13 16.70 -5.67
N ARG A 761 15.62 15.51 -5.96
CA ARG A 761 14.31 15.07 -5.46
C ARG A 761 14.28 14.90 -3.92
N LEU A 762 15.41 14.89 -3.23
CA LEU A 762 15.42 14.83 -1.77
C LEU A 762 15.07 16.20 -1.17
N ALA A 763 15.51 17.28 -1.80
CA ALA A 763 15.16 18.65 -1.44
C ALA A 763 13.69 19.01 -1.71
N LEU A 764 12.97 18.18 -2.49
CA LEU A 764 11.53 18.31 -2.69
C LEU A 764 10.78 17.80 -1.45
N ILE A 765 10.45 18.72 -0.55
CA ILE A 765 9.69 18.45 0.67
C ILE A 765 8.23 18.86 0.44
N ASP A 766 7.30 18.01 0.86
CA ASP A 766 5.90 18.35 1.04
C ASP A 766 5.64 18.41 2.54
N THR A 767 5.41 19.61 3.07
CA THR A 767 4.97 19.81 4.45
C THR A 767 3.45 19.92 4.42
N GLU A 768 2.72 19.16 5.25
CA GLU A 768 1.25 19.22 5.35
C GLU A 768 0.72 20.65 5.55
N SER A 769 1.55 21.55 6.11
CA SER A 769 1.28 22.97 6.30
C SER A 769 1.32 23.84 5.03
N ASP A 770 1.79 23.32 3.89
CA ASP A 770 1.79 24.03 2.60
C ASP A 770 0.44 23.92 1.87
N VAL A 771 -0.63 23.57 2.57
CA VAL A 771 -1.98 24.00 2.17
C VAL A 771 -1.97 25.52 2.34
N THR A 772 -1.43 26.23 1.35
CA THR A 772 -1.98 27.55 1.05
C THR A 772 -3.43 27.27 0.75
N ALA A 773 -4.27 27.45 1.77
CA ALA A 773 -5.67 27.79 1.59
C ALA A 773 -5.68 28.72 0.38
N LEU A 774 -6.39 28.30 -0.66
CA LEU A 774 -6.65 29.14 -1.81
C LEU A 774 -6.94 30.53 -1.26
N ASP A 775 -6.31 31.59 -1.77
CA ASP A 775 -6.68 32.99 -1.50
C ASP A 775 -8.10 33.30 -2.04
N LYS A 776 -8.99 32.30 -2.03
CA LYS A 776 -10.41 32.38 -2.33
C LYS A 776 -11.15 32.66 -1.02
N PRO A 777 -12.09 33.61 -1.02
CA PRO A 777 -12.94 33.83 0.14
C PRO A 777 -13.76 32.57 0.44
N TYR A 778 -13.74 32.10 1.68
CA TYR A 778 -14.53 30.96 2.12
C TYR A 778 -16.03 31.20 1.89
N ILE A 779 -16.67 30.26 1.19
CA ILE A 779 -18.12 30.26 0.93
C ILE A 779 -18.74 29.10 1.71
N ALA A 780 -19.47 29.43 2.77
CA ALA A 780 -20.07 28.42 3.64
C ALA A 780 -21.16 27.58 2.93
N PRO A 781 -21.19 26.24 3.15
CA PRO A 781 -22.31 25.39 2.75
C PRO A 781 -23.64 25.88 3.35
N GLN A 782 -24.65 26.07 2.51
CA GLN A 782 -25.93 26.66 2.91
C GLN A 782 -27.01 25.59 3.08
N THR A 783 -27.16 24.71 2.09
CA THR A 783 -28.23 23.70 2.04
C THR A 783 -27.91 22.46 2.89
N PRO A 784 -28.92 21.66 3.31
CA PRO A 784 -28.69 20.40 4.02
C PRO A 784 -27.80 19.42 3.24
N VAL A 785 -27.99 19.34 1.91
CA VAL A 785 -27.19 18.52 0.99
C VAL A 785 -25.73 19.00 0.98
N GLU A 786 -25.51 20.31 0.78
CA GLU A 786 -24.16 20.89 0.79
C GLU A 786 -23.45 20.65 2.12
N LYS A 787 -24.16 20.80 3.25
CA LYS A 787 -23.60 20.55 4.59
C LYS A 787 -23.22 19.08 4.81
N ALA A 788 -24.04 18.14 4.33
CA ALA A 788 -23.74 16.71 4.43
C ALA A 788 -22.49 16.35 3.59
N ILE A 789 -22.38 16.88 2.37
CA ILE A 789 -21.19 16.69 1.53
C ILE A 789 -19.96 17.32 2.19
N ALA A 790 -20.06 18.57 2.66
CA ALA A 790 -18.97 19.27 3.33
C ALA A 790 -18.47 18.51 4.57
N GLN A 791 -19.39 17.97 5.37
CA GLN A 791 -19.05 17.18 6.55
C GLN A 791 -18.34 15.88 6.15
N ALA A 792 -18.85 15.15 5.16
CA ALA A 792 -18.19 13.93 4.67
C ALA A 792 -16.77 14.21 4.18
N TRP A 793 -16.56 15.31 3.44
CA TRP A 793 -15.24 15.71 2.95
C TRP A 793 -14.31 16.13 4.08
N SER A 794 -14.77 16.96 5.00
CA SER A 794 -14.00 17.41 6.15
C SER A 794 -13.46 16.23 6.95
N GLU A 795 -14.30 15.22 7.21
CA GLU A 795 -13.93 14.03 7.97
C GLU A 795 -13.00 13.09 7.20
N ILE A 796 -13.22 12.88 5.90
CA ILE A 796 -12.44 11.94 5.08
C ILE A 796 -11.09 12.53 4.64
N LEU A 797 -11.06 13.83 4.35
CA LEU A 797 -9.84 14.55 3.97
C LEU A 797 -9.08 15.10 5.18
N ASN A 798 -9.67 15.03 6.38
CA ASN A 798 -9.13 15.59 7.61
C ASN A 798 -8.80 17.10 7.50
N VAL A 799 -9.74 17.86 6.92
CA VAL A 799 -9.65 19.32 6.75
C VAL A 799 -10.71 20.03 7.60
N GLN A 800 -10.36 21.15 8.23
CA GLN A 800 -11.27 21.82 9.18
C GLN A 800 -12.48 22.49 8.51
N GLN A 801 -12.31 23.06 7.33
CA GLN A 801 -13.37 23.76 6.59
C GLN A 801 -13.24 23.44 5.11
N VAL A 802 -14.40 23.29 4.44
CA VAL A 802 -14.52 23.07 3.01
C VAL A 802 -15.50 24.10 2.46
N SER A 803 -15.01 24.95 1.55
CA SER A 803 -15.81 25.93 0.81
C SER A 803 -16.68 25.24 -0.24
N LEU A 804 -17.79 25.88 -0.64
CA LEU A 804 -18.69 25.34 -1.67
C LEU A 804 -18.00 25.06 -3.01
N ASP A 805 -17.01 25.88 -3.36
CA ASP A 805 -16.24 25.85 -4.60
C ASP A 805 -14.86 25.19 -4.45
N ASP A 806 -14.56 24.62 -3.29
CA ASP A 806 -13.36 23.81 -3.12
C ASP A 806 -13.49 22.54 -3.95
N ASP A 807 -12.41 22.23 -4.68
CA ASP A 807 -12.29 21.00 -5.45
C ASP A 807 -11.76 19.87 -4.55
N PHE A 808 -12.43 18.72 -4.58
CA PHE A 808 -12.13 17.54 -3.79
C PHE A 808 -10.67 17.08 -3.95
N PHE A 809 -10.17 17.07 -5.18
CA PHE A 809 -8.83 16.61 -5.51
C PHE A 809 -7.79 17.66 -5.17
N VAL A 810 -8.11 18.94 -5.31
CA VAL A 810 -7.24 20.06 -4.87
C VAL A 810 -7.04 20.04 -3.36
N LEU A 811 -8.06 19.66 -2.59
CA LEU A 811 -7.96 19.44 -1.14
C LEU A 811 -7.16 18.18 -0.77
N GLY A 812 -6.53 17.52 -1.74
CA GLY A 812 -5.72 16.31 -1.55
C GLY A 812 -6.54 15.03 -1.50
N GLY A 813 -7.81 15.07 -1.92
CA GLY A 813 -8.66 13.91 -2.09
C GLY A 813 -8.20 13.03 -3.24
N ASP A 814 -8.43 11.73 -3.10
CA ASP A 814 -8.01 10.74 -4.07
C ASP A 814 -9.12 9.77 -4.48
N SER A 815 -8.87 8.84 -5.41
CA SER A 815 -9.94 7.94 -5.90
C SER A 815 -10.55 7.05 -4.82
N LEU A 816 -9.78 6.69 -3.79
CA LEU A 816 -10.22 5.83 -2.70
C LEU A 816 -11.03 6.63 -1.67
N GLN A 817 -10.55 7.82 -1.33
CA GLN A 817 -11.30 8.79 -0.54
C GLN A 817 -12.57 9.26 -1.26
N ALA A 818 -12.53 9.40 -2.59
CA ALA A 818 -13.70 9.72 -3.41
C ALA A 818 -14.75 8.61 -3.31
N MET A 819 -14.34 7.33 -3.35
CA MET A 819 -15.26 6.20 -3.11
C MET A 819 -15.86 6.26 -1.70
N GLN A 820 -15.06 6.58 -0.68
CA GLN A 820 -15.56 6.74 0.70
C GLN A 820 -16.57 7.89 0.81
N VAL A 821 -16.28 9.03 0.20
CA VAL A 821 -17.16 10.21 0.16
C VAL A 821 -18.46 9.85 -0.54
N VAL A 822 -18.38 9.30 -1.74
CA VAL A 822 -19.54 8.93 -2.55
C VAL A 822 -20.44 8.01 -1.76
N THR A 823 -19.85 7.02 -1.10
CA THR A 823 -20.65 6.07 -0.33
C THR A 823 -21.28 6.71 0.90
N ARG A 824 -20.52 7.50 1.65
CA ARG A 824 -21.00 8.18 2.86
C ARG A 824 -22.09 9.22 2.56
N VAL A 825 -21.91 9.99 1.50
CA VAL A 825 -22.90 10.96 1.03
C VAL A 825 -24.15 10.22 0.56
N SER A 826 -24.00 9.14 -0.21
CA SER A 826 -25.14 8.35 -0.69
C SER A 826 -25.97 7.79 0.46
N SER A 827 -25.31 7.18 1.45
CA SER A 827 -26.00 6.62 2.62
C SER A 827 -26.62 7.70 3.52
N SER A 828 -25.96 8.84 3.72
CA SER A 828 -26.47 9.89 4.61
C SER A 828 -27.64 10.67 4.01
N LEU A 829 -27.69 10.81 2.68
CA LEU A 829 -28.76 11.50 1.96
C LEU A 829 -29.83 10.55 1.41
N ASN A 830 -29.60 9.24 1.46
CA ASN A 830 -30.43 8.22 0.80
C ASN A 830 -30.65 8.52 -0.69
N MET A 831 -29.61 9.02 -1.36
CA MET A 831 -29.61 9.35 -2.79
C MET A 831 -28.40 8.69 -3.45
N PRO A 832 -28.56 7.99 -4.58
CA PRO A 832 -27.42 7.36 -5.24
C PRO A 832 -26.50 8.45 -5.81
N LEU A 833 -25.29 8.54 -5.26
CA LEU A 833 -24.19 9.29 -5.85
C LEU A 833 -23.24 8.30 -6.50
N SER A 834 -22.83 8.57 -7.75
CA SER A 834 -21.84 7.73 -8.42
C SER A 834 -20.44 8.33 -8.26
N LEU A 835 -19.41 7.47 -8.30
CA LEU A 835 -18.02 7.94 -8.32
C LEU A 835 -17.77 8.83 -9.53
N ARG A 836 -18.33 8.47 -10.69
CA ARG A 836 -18.30 9.25 -11.92
C ARG A 836 -18.79 10.69 -11.70
N THR A 837 -19.91 10.88 -11.00
CA THR A 837 -20.47 12.20 -10.71
C THR A 837 -19.51 13.08 -9.90
N LEU A 838 -18.84 12.52 -8.89
CA LEU A 838 -17.81 13.26 -8.14
C LEU A 838 -16.62 13.65 -9.02
N PHE A 839 -16.22 12.76 -9.94
CA PHE A 839 -15.15 13.05 -10.90
C PHE A 839 -15.53 14.05 -12.01
N GLU A 840 -16.81 14.18 -12.35
CA GLU A 840 -17.34 15.14 -13.32
C GLU A 840 -17.66 16.50 -12.70
N SER A 841 -18.04 16.50 -11.42
CA SER A 841 -18.40 17.70 -10.66
C SER A 841 -17.70 17.68 -9.29
N PRO A 842 -16.37 17.92 -9.25
CA PRO A 842 -15.54 17.69 -8.06
C PRO A 842 -15.66 18.78 -6.99
N THR A 843 -16.72 19.60 -6.98
CA THR A 843 -16.98 20.65 -5.99
C THR A 843 -18.25 20.34 -5.20
N ILE A 844 -18.38 20.88 -3.98
CA ILE A 844 -19.62 20.72 -3.21
C ILE A 844 -20.81 21.31 -3.97
N ALA A 845 -20.65 22.50 -4.54
CA ALA A 845 -21.70 23.14 -5.34
C ALA A 845 -22.09 22.30 -6.56
N GLY A 846 -21.11 21.74 -7.29
CA GLY A 846 -21.36 20.88 -8.44
C GLY A 846 -22.09 19.59 -8.06
N LEU A 847 -21.64 18.91 -7.00
CA LEU A 847 -22.28 17.70 -6.48
C LEU A 847 -23.71 17.98 -5.98
N ALA A 848 -23.89 19.05 -5.19
CA ALA A 848 -25.20 19.43 -4.67
C ALA A 848 -26.17 19.81 -5.80
N ALA A 849 -25.70 20.50 -6.85
CA ALA A 849 -26.51 20.79 -8.02
C ALA A 849 -26.94 19.49 -8.72
N HIS A 850 -26.03 18.53 -8.91
CA HIS A 850 -26.36 17.26 -9.53
C HIS A 850 -27.35 16.43 -8.70
N LEU A 851 -27.19 16.42 -7.36
CA LEU A 851 -28.13 15.76 -6.45
C LEU A 851 -29.48 16.47 -6.39
N ASN A 852 -29.52 17.80 -6.45
CA ASN A 852 -30.78 18.54 -6.49
C ASN A 852 -31.52 18.31 -7.82
N LEU A 853 -30.81 18.13 -8.94
CA LEU A 853 -31.43 17.79 -10.22
C LEU A 853 -32.07 16.39 -10.19
N THR A 854 -31.45 15.42 -9.52
CA THR A 854 -32.00 14.07 -9.34
C THR A 854 -33.01 13.96 -8.19
N GLY A 855 -32.99 14.88 -7.23
CA GLY A 855 -33.96 15.00 -6.13
C GLY A 855 -35.21 15.83 -6.49
N SER A 856 -35.12 16.69 -7.50
CA SER A 856 -36.26 17.43 -8.06
C SER A 856 -37.05 16.59 -9.08
N SER A 857 -36.48 15.46 -9.51
CA SER A 857 -37.15 14.44 -10.31
C SER A 857 -37.77 13.34 -9.41
N THR A 858 -38.50 13.75 -8.37
CA THR A 858 -39.68 12.97 -7.94
C THR A 858 -40.83 13.25 -8.91
N THR A 859 -40.59 12.94 -10.18
CA THR A 859 -41.61 12.47 -11.10
C THR A 859 -41.14 11.08 -11.46
N GLU A 860 -42.05 10.14 -11.25
CA GLU A 860 -41.91 8.70 -11.43
C GLU A 860 -40.93 8.30 -12.53
N ASN A 861 -40.19 7.24 -12.24
CA ASN A 861 -39.42 6.49 -13.22
C ASN A 861 -40.36 6.12 -14.40
N PRO A 862 -40.04 6.44 -15.67
CA PRO A 862 -40.89 6.09 -16.81
C PRO A 862 -41.17 4.58 -16.91
N ALA A 863 -40.27 3.75 -16.37
CA ALA A 863 -40.44 2.31 -16.29
C ALA A 863 -41.43 1.86 -15.18
N ASP A 864 -41.68 2.68 -14.16
CA ASP A 864 -42.65 2.40 -13.10
C ASP A 864 -44.04 2.96 -13.46
N VAL A 865 -44.12 4.06 -14.23
CA VAL A 865 -45.40 4.57 -14.80
C VAL A 865 -45.90 3.64 -15.91
N GLU A 866 -45.02 3.14 -16.78
CA GLU A 866 -45.43 2.15 -17.79
C GLU A 866 -45.88 0.83 -17.15
N TYR A 867 -45.37 0.46 -15.97
CA TYR A 867 -45.80 -0.74 -15.24
C TYR A 867 -47.13 -0.53 -14.50
N GLU A 868 -47.35 0.61 -13.85
CA GLU A 868 -48.65 0.91 -13.21
C GLU A 868 -49.75 1.19 -14.23
N GLU A 869 -49.47 1.88 -15.35
CA GLU A 869 -50.42 2.03 -16.46
C GLU A 869 -50.69 0.68 -17.14
N MET A 870 -49.68 -0.19 -17.32
CA MET A 870 -49.90 -1.57 -17.81
C MET A 870 -50.73 -2.41 -16.84
N VAL A 871 -50.50 -2.31 -15.53
CA VAL A 871 -51.25 -3.10 -14.52
C VAL A 871 -52.69 -2.62 -14.43
N VAL A 872 -52.95 -1.31 -14.54
CA VAL A 872 -54.31 -0.77 -14.63
C VAL A 872 -54.99 -1.16 -15.95
N LEU A 873 -54.26 -1.15 -17.07
CA LEU A 873 -54.77 -1.65 -18.36
C LEU A 873 -55.04 -3.16 -18.34
N LEU A 874 -54.22 -3.95 -17.65
CA LEU A 874 -54.40 -5.41 -17.51
C LEU A 874 -55.60 -5.75 -16.61
N ASP A 875 -55.78 -5.02 -15.50
CA ASP A 875 -56.96 -5.17 -14.63
C ASP A 875 -58.25 -4.72 -15.34
N GLU A 876 -58.21 -3.66 -16.16
CA GLU A 876 -59.35 -3.24 -16.99
C GLU A 876 -59.65 -4.19 -18.18
N LEU A 877 -58.66 -4.97 -18.63
CA LEU A 877 -58.81 -5.97 -19.69
C LEU A 877 -59.30 -7.33 -19.18
N GLU A 878 -59.09 -7.67 -17.90
CA GLU A 878 -59.60 -8.90 -17.29
C GLU A 878 -61.14 -8.92 -17.13
N GLU A 879 -61.79 -7.74 -17.14
CA GLU A 879 -63.26 -7.64 -17.08
C GLU A 879 -63.95 -7.58 -18.45
N LEU A 880 -63.19 -7.52 -19.56
CA LEU A 880 -63.73 -7.42 -20.92
C LEU A 880 -63.76 -8.77 -21.63
N SER A 881 -64.80 -8.99 -22.45
CA SER A 881 -64.84 -10.20 -23.30
C SER A 881 -63.79 -10.14 -24.42
N GLU A 882 -63.27 -11.28 -24.87
CA GLU A 882 -62.26 -11.38 -25.95
C GLU A 882 -62.61 -10.55 -27.21
N VAL A 883 -63.90 -10.36 -27.48
CA VAL A 883 -64.40 -9.57 -28.61
C VAL A 883 -64.20 -8.06 -28.40
N GLU A 884 -64.33 -7.57 -27.17
CA GLU A 884 -64.17 -6.15 -26.81
C GLU A 884 -62.69 -5.74 -26.79
N VAL A 885 -61.81 -6.63 -26.32
CA VAL A 885 -60.36 -6.45 -26.37
C VAL A 885 -59.87 -6.30 -27.82
N HIS A 886 -60.39 -7.13 -28.73
CA HIS A 886 -59.98 -7.08 -30.14
C HIS A 886 -60.50 -5.82 -30.86
N GLN A 887 -61.68 -5.31 -30.49
CA GLN A 887 -62.20 -4.06 -31.07
C GLN A 887 -61.43 -2.82 -30.60
N ARG A 888 -60.97 -2.78 -29.34
CA ARG A 888 -60.13 -1.67 -28.83
C ARG A 888 -58.76 -1.64 -29.50
N LEU A 889 -58.10 -2.79 -29.64
CA LEU A 889 -56.80 -2.89 -30.32
C LEU A 889 -56.85 -2.44 -31.78
N ILE A 890 -57.95 -2.71 -32.49
CA ILE A 890 -58.15 -2.24 -33.88
C ILE A 890 -58.44 -0.74 -33.96
N ALA A 891 -58.97 -0.12 -32.90
CA ALA A 891 -59.26 1.31 -32.88
C ALA A 891 -58.03 2.18 -32.53
N GLU A 892 -57.04 1.60 -31.84
CA GLU A 892 -55.80 2.28 -31.43
C GLU A 892 -54.61 2.05 -32.39
N THR A 893 -54.73 1.13 -33.35
CA THR A 893 -53.79 0.96 -34.49
C THR A 893 -54.27 1.68 -35.73
#